data_AF-A0A6A1W133-F1
#
_entry.id   AF-A0A6A1W133-F1
#
_cell.length_a   1.000
_cell.length_b   1.000
_cell.length_c   1.000
_cell.angle_alpha   90.00
_cell.angle_beta   90.00
_cell.angle_gamma   90.00
#
_symmetry.space_group_name_H-M   'P 1'
#
loop_
_entity.id
_entity.type
_entity.pdbx_description
1 polymer ?
#
loop_
_entity_poly.entity_id
_entity_poly.type
_entity_poly.pdbx_seq_one_letter_code
_entity_poly.pdbx_strand_id
1 'polypeptide(L)'
;MPGNTQEAIRLFSKKATLLQWLQDYVKVGVLDVYDYAVHLTKSINADRKLAIAFVHFLYHSLLKNHMSKDSYGNVITERKVVLVPASGSKWVGLIGSNPWRGEGYVELGEEYLYPGLFAGEFTSAGQLLEFLTTHVAASDIPYVSPPNAAIPAVSAPLTSQNALLLLDWIQKLKYRGSCIPERLLRTRNLSFKEELMSLGVLTGFNGSYKLVADNLKLPSRLISLTAEAVFFILECARHSGSQKIVEALRSVKCFKTNAGYKCPGECFLVDPQWGCILLIFEGFPLIDQGFYGSGILSYRNELKQTGVKVDFEDAVKVFVQCFRQQASAMRKENVLSFLSCYRKLKDTPYEFPQDLMVCIRETKWLRTRLGDYRVPSDCILYGPEWQSIAPITLLPFIDDSDNYYGKVIHEYTKELKSMGVVIDFKDGVDFVAAGLYFPGDPSCITPSNVLALLECFRILLQDRNYSFPDSVRTRISKKWLKTYDGYRPPDQCLLFDSKWGSYLKCTDGPFVDEGFYGSNITSYRKELKAIGVVVDVGNGCPLIASQLDFHLEFSSVVRIYNYLMAFNWEPNCEAAKRIWIPNGSEDGEWVSPGECVLRDKDGLFSSQLQVLEKHYEQQLLVFFSSAFHVKHTPSVDDYCELWKVWEGSGNQLSHADCCKFWVYVLKHWNAKTERTLADSLVKLPVGSDSDGILLSDKQDVFIADDLQLKDLFQRSSSQPIFVWYPERNLPSLPRTKLLEIYRKMGFALYLNLWRGKKHPW
;
A
#
# COMPACT_ATOMS: atom_id res chain seq x y z
N MET A 1 -51.70 -95.89 -64.79
CA MET A 1 -51.07 -97.21 -65.06
C MET A 1 -49.59 -96.97 -65.36
N PRO A 2 -48.64 -97.76 -64.84
CA PRO A 2 -47.21 -97.56 -65.09
C PRO A 2 -46.85 -97.64 -66.58
N GLY A 3 -45.87 -96.85 -67.03
CA GLY A 3 -45.52 -96.73 -68.45
C GLY A 3 -45.18 -98.06 -69.12
N ASN A 4 -44.43 -98.90 -68.41
CA ASN A 4 -44.00 -100.24 -68.85
C ASN A 4 -45.22 -101.13 -69.19
N THR A 5 -46.30 -100.99 -68.42
CA THR A 5 -47.55 -101.72 -68.63
C THR A 5 -48.33 -101.16 -69.82
N GLN A 6 -48.34 -99.84 -70.00
CA GLN A 6 -48.98 -99.22 -71.17
C GLN A 6 -48.27 -99.60 -72.47
N GLU A 7 -46.94 -99.71 -72.44
CA GLU A 7 -46.11 -100.07 -73.59
C GLU A 7 -46.28 -101.55 -73.97
N ALA A 8 -46.34 -102.44 -72.97
CA ALA A 8 -46.69 -103.84 -73.17
C ALA A 8 -48.09 -104.02 -73.79
N ILE A 9 -49.08 -103.21 -73.36
CA ILE A 9 -50.43 -103.23 -73.95
C ILE A 9 -50.43 -102.70 -75.39
N ARG A 10 -49.63 -101.67 -75.69
CA ARG A 10 -49.52 -101.11 -77.07
C ARG A 10 -48.94 -102.11 -78.07
N LEU A 11 -48.00 -102.94 -77.64
CA LEU A 11 -47.36 -103.97 -78.46
C LEU A 11 -48.20 -105.26 -78.58
N PHE A 12 -49.28 -105.39 -77.80
CA PHE A 12 -50.11 -106.58 -77.81
C PHE A 12 -50.99 -106.65 -79.06
N SER A 13 -50.95 -107.78 -79.75
CA SER A 13 -51.62 -107.98 -81.05
C SER A 13 -53.14 -107.85 -80.99
N LYS A 14 -53.76 -108.14 -79.83
CA LYS A 14 -55.20 -107.93 -79.58
C LYS A 14 -55.48 -106.75 -78.65
N LYS A 15 -54.67 -105.68 -78.72
CA LYS A 15 -54.80 -104.49 -77.85
C LYS A 15 -56.22 -103.92 -77.78
N ALA A 16 -56.96 -103.92 -78.89
CA ALA A 16 -58.31 -103.37 -78.92
C ALA A 16 -59.27 -104.18 -78.01
N THR A 17 -59.20 -105.51 -78.08
CA THR A 17 -60.00 -106.39 -77.21
C THR A 17 -59.57 -106.28 -75.75
N LEU A 18 -58.26 -106.17 -75.48
CA LEU A 18 -57.75 -106.02 -74.12
C LEU A 18 -58.14 -104.66 -73.51
N LEU A 19 -58.06 -103.57 -74.28
CA LEU A 19 -58.49 -102.24 -73.84
C LEU A 19 -60.00 -102.20 -73.59
N GLN A 20 -60.80 -102.81 -74.47
CA GLN A 20 -62.24 -102.95 -74.27
C GLN A 20 -62.56 -103.74 -73.00
N TRP A 21 -61.85 -104.85 -72.76
CA TRP A 21 -62.02 -105.64 -71.53
C TRP A 21 -61.64 -104.85 -70.26
N LEU A 22 -60.52 -104.12 -70.30
CA LEU A 22 -60.09 -103.28 -69.18
C LEU A 22 -61.08 -102.13 -68.91
N GLN A 23 -61.69 -101.59 -69.97
CA GLN A 23 -62.69 -100.53 -69.85
C GLN A 23 -64.02 -101.06 -69.30
N ASP A 24 -64.50 -102.20 -69.80
CA ASP A 24 -65.82 -102.73 -69.45
C ASP A 24 -65.83 -103.42 -68.07
N TYR A 25 -64.78 -104.16 -67.72
CA TYR A 25 -64.74 -104.98 -66.50
C TYR A 25 -63.91 -104.38 -65.37
N VAL A 26 -62.81 -103.67 -65.69
CA VAL A 26 -61.91 -103.08 -64.68
C VAL A 26 -62.16 -101.56 -64.54
N LYS A 27 -63.02 -100.98 -65.38
CA LYS A 27 -63.34 -99.55 -65.45
C LYS A 27 -62.12 -98.65 -65.64
N VAL A 28 -61.12 -99.14 -66.36
CA VAL A 28 -59.94 -98.33 -66.71
C VAL A 28 -60.31 -97.44 -67.89
N GLY A 29 -60.41 -96.13 -67.66
CA GLY A 29 -60.61 -95.12 -68.70
C GLY A 29 -59.30 -94.48 -69.14
N VAL A 30 -59.21 -94.12 -70.43
CA VAL A 30 -58.17 -93.19 -70.91
C VAL A 30 -58.64 -91.80 -70.54
N LEU A 31 -57.99 -91.19 -69.55
CA LEU A 31 -58.21 -89.81 -69.17
C LEU A 31 -57.13 -88.98 -69.87
N ASP A 32 -57.53 -87.91 -70.53
CA ASP A 32 -56.58 -86.88 -70.88
C ASP A 32 -56.16 -86.08 -69.62
N VAL A 33 -55.18 -85.19 -69.76
CA VAL A 33 -54.65 -84.40 -68.64
C VAL A 33 -55.75 -83.55 -67.99
N TYR A 34 -56.73 -83.08 -68.78
CA TYR A 34 -57.83 -82.25 -68.32
C TYR A 34 -58.84 -83.09 -67.53
N ASP A 35 -59.28 -84.22 -68.06
CA ASP A 35 -60.19 -85.15 -67.39
C ASP A 35 -59.59 -85.68 -66.09
N TYR A 36 -58.29 -85.97 -66.10
CA TYR A 36 -57.55 -86.37 -64.90
C TYR A 36 -57.54 -85.25 -63.86
N ALA A 37 -57.25 -84.01 -64.27
CA ALA A 37 -57.25 -82.86 -63.36
C ALA A 37 -58.64 -82.55 -62.77
N VAL A 38 -59.71 -82.67 -63.56
CA VAL A 38 -61.10 -82.46 -63.13
C VAL A 38 -61.56 -83.56 -62.16
N HIS A 39 -61.21 -84.82 -62.41
CA HIS A 39 -61.51 -85.91 -61.47
C HIS A 39 -60.71 -85.78 -60.17
N LEU A 40 -59.46 -85.34 -60.24
CA LEU A 40 -58.64 -85.12 -59.05
C LEU A 40 -59.19 -83.96 -58.22
N THR A 41 -59.55 -82.82 -58.84
CA THR A 41 -60.10 -81.65 -58.11
C THR A 41 -61.38 -81.97 -57.34
N LYS A 42 -62.26 -82.83 -57.86
CA LYS A 42 -63.46 -83.30 -57.14
C LYS A 42 -63.14 -84.17 -55.91
N SER A 43 -61.93 -84.75 -55.86
CA SER A 43 -61.48 -85.67 -54.81
C SER A 43 -60.55 -84.99 -53.78
N ILE A 44 -60.08 -83.79 -54.05
CA ILE A 44 -59.26 -82.98 -53.13
C ILE A 44 -60.20 -82.34 -52.10
N ASN A 45 -60.63 -83.13 -51.12
CA ASN A 45 -61.33 -82.63 -49.94
C ASN A 45 -60.43 -82.74 -48.71
N ALA A 46 -59.97 -81.58 -48.23
CA ALA A 46 -59.21 -81.33 -46.99
C ALA A 46 -57.83 -82.01 -46.81
N ASP A 47 -57.39 -82.92 -47.69
CA ASP A 47 -56.04 -83.51 -47.57
C ASP A 47 -54.95 -82.59 -48.16
N ARG A 48 -54.13 -82.04 -47.26
CA ARG A 48 -52.99 -81.16 -47.55
C ARG A 48 -51.96 -81.81 -48.48
N LYS A 49 -51.69 -83.11 -48.35
CA LYS A 49 -50.69 -83.83 -49.16
C LYS A 49 -51.17 -84.02 -50.58
N LEU A 50 -52.47 -84.30 -50.77
CA LEU A 50 -53.08 -84.43 -52.10
C LEU A 50 -53.13 -83.09 -52.86
N ALA A 51 -53.37 -81.98 -52.15
CA ALA A 51 -53.32 -80.65 -52.74
C ALA A 51 -51.90 -80.31 -53.25
N ILE A 52 -50.85 -80.59 -52.46
CA ILE A 52 -49.45 -80.36 -52.86
C ILE A 52 -49.08 -81.24 -54.06
N ALA A 53 -49.43 -82.53 -54.00
CA ALA A 53 -49.25 -83.48 -55.11
C ALA A 53 -49.91 -82.99 -56.41
N PHE A 54 -51.11 -82.41 -56.32
CA PHE A 54 -51.80 -81.85 -57.47
C PHE A 54 -51.11 -80.61 -58.04
N VAL A 55 -50.59 -79.73 -57.20
CA VAL A 55 -49.80 -78.57 -57.65
C VAL A 55 -48.52 -79.00 -58.35
N HIS A 56 -47.80 -80.01 -57.82
CA HIS A 56 -46.66 -80.61 -58.52
C HIS A 56 -47.06 -81.17 -59.88
N PHE A 57 -48.18 -81.89 -59.95
CA PHE A 57 -48.71 -82.41 -61.22
C PHE A 57 -48.96 -81.29 -62.23
N LEU A 58 -49.61 -80.19 -61.82
CA LEU A 58 -49.85 -79.04 -62.69
C LEU A 58 -48.55 -78.34 -63.12
N TYR A 59 -47.62 -78.13 -62.19
CA TYR A 59 -46.33 -77.51 -62.43
C TYR A 59 -45.50 -78.27 -63.47
N HIS A 60 -45.33 -79.58 -63.27
CA HIS A 60 -44.58 -80.42 -64.20
C HIS A 60 -45.32 -80.62 -65.54
N SER A 61 -46.65 -80.64 -65.53
CA SER A 61 -47.44 -80.70 -66.77
C SER A 61 -47.28 -79.42 -67.61
N LEU A 62 -47.23 -78.25 -66.98
CA LEU A 62 -46.96 -76.98 -67.68
C LEU A 62 -45.52 -76.92 -68.20
N LEU A 63 -44.53 -77.28 -67.37
CA LEU A 63 -43.11 -77.29 -67.77
C LEU A 63 -42.82 -78.18 -68.98
N LYS A 64 -43.49 -79.33 -69.05
CA LYS A 64 -43.35 -80.28 -70.16
C LYS A 64 -44.26 -79.93 -71.35
N ASN A 65 -44.91 -78.76 -71.38
CA ASN A 65 -45.85 -78.31 -72.41
C ASN A 65 -47.06 -79.26 -72.64
N HIS A 66 -47.48 -80.01 -71.64
CA HIS A 66 -48.67 -80.87 -71.73
C HIS A 66 -49.99 -80.09 -71.51
N MET A 67 -49.88 -78.82 -71.11
CA MET A 67 -51.01 -77.90 -70.86
C MET A 67 -50.78 -76.60 -71.66
N SER A 68 -51.71 -76.23 -72.53
CA SER A 68 -51.73 -74.92 -73.21
C SER A 68 -52.51 -73.89 -72.39
N LYS A 69 -52.04 -72.63 -72.32
CA LYS A 69 -52.80 -71.51 -71.73
C LYS A 69 -54.02 -71.16 -72.59
N ASP A 70 -55.10 -71.88 -72.36
CA ASP A 70 -56.46 -71.47 -72.69
C ASP A 70 -56.97 -70.53 -71.59
N SER A 71 -57.58 -69.43 -72.01
CA SER A 71 -58.14 -68.39 -71.15
C SER A 71 -59.64 -68.66 -71.01
N TYR A 72 -60.15 -68.60 -69.78
CA TYR A 72 -61.57 -68.64 -69.37
C TYR A 72 -62.17 -70.02 -69.03
N GLY A 73 -62.01 -70.41 -67.75
CA GLY A 73 -62.84 -71.41 -67.08
C GLY A 73 -63.26 -70.93 -65.69
N ASN A 74 -64.51 -70.47 -65.56
CA ASN A 74 -65.10 -69.98 -64.31
C ASN A 74 -65.17 -71.07 -63.22
N VAL A 75 -64.55 -70.79 -62.07
CA VAL A 75 -64.88 -71.43 -60.78
C VAL A 75 -65.26 -70.33 -59.77
N ILE A 76 -66.51 -70.43 -59.34
CA ILE A 76 -67.26 -69.69 -58.31
C ILE A 76 -66.73 -70.09 -56.90
N THR A 77 -66.69 -69.31 -55.82
CA THR A 77 -67.06 -67.90 -55.48
C THR A 77 -66.46 -67.59 -54.09
N GLU A 78 -66.10 -66.32 -53.86
CA GLU A 78 -65.60 -65.73 -52.59
C GLU A 78 -64.20 -66.17 -52.10
N ARG A 79 -63.15 -65.79 -52.82
CA ARG A 79 -61.79 -65.64 -52.23
C ARG A 79 -61.14 -64.40 -52.79
N LYS A 80 -60.66 -63.50 -51.92
CA LYS A 80 -60.15 -62.18 -52.35
C LYS A 80 -58.69 -62.21 -52.82
N VAL A 81 -57.77 -62.90 -52.14
CA VAL A 81 -56.35 -63.09 -52.55
C VAL A 81 -55.75 -64.32 -51.84
N VAL A 82 -54.73 -64.96 -52.44
CA VAL A 82 -53.90 -66.02 -51.81
C VAL A 82 -52.61 -65.42 -51.26
N LEU A 83 -52.25 -65.73 -50.01
CA LEU A 83 -51.03 -65.26 -49.36
C LEU A 83 -49.92 -66.30 -49.43
N VAL A 84 -48.68 -65.84 -49.64
CA VAL A 84 -47.48 -66.69 -49.55
C VAL A 84 -47.31 -67.24 -48.12
N PRO A 85 -46.61 -68.38 -47.92
CA PRO A 85 -46.47 -68.98 -46.59
C PRO A 85 -45.74 -68.04 -45.61
N ALA A 86 -46.20 -68.00 -44.35
CA ALA A 86 -45.61 -67.20 -43.29
C ALA A 86 -44.08 -67.34 -43.20
N SER A 87 -43.53 -68.55 -43.10
CA SER A 87 -42.08 -68.74 -42.97
C SER A 87 -41.24 -68.20 -44.13
N GLY A 88 -41.85 -67.97 -45.31
CA GLY A 88 -41.21 -67.33 -46.46
C GLY A 88 -41.36 -65.81 -46.50
N SER A 89 -42.23 -65.22 -45.68
CA SER A 89 -42.51 -63.78 -45.67
C SER A 89 -41.66 -63.04 -44.64
N LYS A 90 -41.00 -61.95 -45.07
CA LYS A 90 -40.22 -61.07 -44.17
C LYS A 90 -41.10 -60.36 -43.12
N TRP A 91 -42.42 -60.47 -43.25
CA TRP A 91 -43.42 -59.69 -42.51
C TRP A 91 -44.03 -60.42 -41.31
N VAL A 92 -43.74 -61.71 -41.12
CA VAL A 92 -44.24 -62.49 -39.98
C VAL A 92 -43.81 -61.90 -38.64
N GLY A 93 -42.58 -61.37 -38.54
CA GLY A 93 -42.09 -60.70 -37.33
C GLY A 93 -42.86 -59.42 -36.99
N LEU A 94 -43.54 -58.79 -37.96
CA LEU A 94 -44.37 -57.61 -37.76
C LEU A 94 -45.83 -57.97 -37.50
N ILE A 95 -46.37 -58.96 -38.21
CA ILE A 95 -47.81 -59.26 -38.20
C ILE A 95 -48.19 -60.35 -37.18
N GLY A 96 -47.26 -61.26 -36.86
CA GLY A 96 -47.49 -62.39 -35.97
C GLY A 96 -48.41 -63.44 -36.60
N SER A 97 -49.70 -63.34 -36.32
CA SER A 97 -50.75 -64.26 -36.83
C SER A 97 -51.51 -63.62 -37.98
N ASN A 98 -51.82 -64.38 -39.04
CA ASN A 98 -52.52 -63.90 -40.25
C ASN A 98 -53.88 -63.20 -39.95
N PRO A 99 -53.94 -61.85 -39.99
CA PRO A 99 -55.15 -61.10 -39.69
C PRO A 99 -56.20 -61.15 -40.81
N TRP A 100 -55.83 -61.60 -42.02
CA TRP A 100 -56.72 -61.64 -43.18
C TRP A 100 -57.62 -62.88 -43.23
N ARG A 101 -57.46 -63.86 -42.32
CA ARG A 101 -58.32 -65.06 -42.26
C ARG A 101 -59.81 -64.73 -42.15
N GLY A 102 -60.16 -63.65 -41.44
CA GLY A 102 -61.55 -63.20 -41.30
C GLY A 102 -62.10 -62.47 -42.53
N GLU A 103 -61.26 -62.14 -43.51
CA GLU A 103 -61.62 -61.37 -44.72
C GLU A 103 -61.62 -62.23 -46.00
N GLY A 104 -61.60 -63.56 -45.86
CA GLY A 104 -61.67 -64.51 -46.99
C GLY A 104 -60.34 -64.74 -47.72
N TYR A 105 -59.21 -64.47 -47.08
CA TYR A 105 -57.86 -64.75 -47.61
C TYR A 105 -57.39 -66.14 -47.21
N VAL A 106 -56.65 -66.80 -48.09
CA VAL A 106 -56.11 -68.15 -47.87
C VAL A 106 -54.58 -68.08 -47.86
N GLU A 107 -53.96 -68.62 -46.82
CA GLU A 107 -52.50 -68.71 -46.71
C GLU A 107 -51.99 -70.06 -47.19
N LEU A 108 -50.96 -70.05 -48.02
CA LEU A 108 -50.29 -71.26 -48.49
C LEU A 108 -49.52 -71.92 -47.34
N GLY A 109 -49.55 -73.26 -47.29
CA GLY A 109 -48.76 -74.04 -46.33
C GLY A 109 -47.26 -73.96 -46.61
N GLU A 110 -46.44 -74.11 -45.57
CA GLU A 110 -44.98 -74.05 -45.71
C GLU A 110 -44.39 -75.15 -46.61
N GLU A 111 -45.11 -76.24 -46.88
CA GLU A 111 -44.58 -77.30 -47.76
C GLU A 111 -44.36 -76.86 -49.19
N TYR A 112 -45.02 -75.78 -49.64
CA TYR A 112 -44.79 -75.21 -50.96
C TYR A 112 -43.41 -74.52 -51.09
N LEU A 113 -42.69 -74.29 -49.99
CA LEU A 113 -41.34 -73.73 -49.98
C LEU A 113 -40.26 -74.80 -50.11
N TYR A 114 -40.54 -76.03 -49.66
CA TYR A 114 -39.53 -77.08 -49.57
C TYR A 114 -39.32 -77.81 -50.90
N PRO A 115 -38.09 -78.28 -51.18
CA PRO A 115 -37.84 -79.12 -52.34
C PRO A 115 -38.56 -80.46 -52.18
N GLY A 116 -39.09 -80.99 -53.27
CA GLY A 116 -39.91 -82.21 -53.26
C GLY A 116 -39.68 -83.07 -54.48
N LEU A 117 -39.68 -84.38 -54.29
CA LEU A 117 -39.67 -85.36 -55.38
C LEU A 117 -41.10 -85.88 -55.55
N PHE A 118 -41.71 -85.64 -56.72
CA PHE A 118 -43.05 -86.09 -57.02
C PHE A 118 -43.09 -86.84 -58.34
N ALA A 119 -43.60 -88.08 -58.32
CA ALA A 119 -43.69 -88.96 -59.49
C ALA A 119 -42.37 -89.11 -60.29
N GLY A 120 -41.22 -89.08 -59.59
CA GLY A 120 -39.88 -89.19 -60.19
C GLY A 120 -39.24 -87.87 -60.65
N GLU A 121 -39.99 -86.76 -60.62
CA GLU A 121 -39.51 -85.43 -60.98
C GLU A 121 -39.12 -84.62 -59.74
N PHE A 122 -37.98 -83.93 -59.81
CA PHE A 122 -37.48 -83.10 -58.72
C PHE A 122 -37.94 -81.66 -58.90
N THR A 123 -38.52 -81.06 -57.86
CA THR A 123 -38.77 -79.62 -57.78
C THR A 123 -37.87 -79.01 -56.73
N SER A 124 -37.11 -77.97 -57.10
CA SER A 124 -36.23 -77.28 -56.17
C SER A 124 -37.01 -76.33 -55.25
N ALA A 125 -36.40 -75.96 -54.12
CA ALA A 125 -37.00 -75.09 -53.12
C ALA A 125 -37.48 -73.77 -53.75
N GLY A 126 -38.72 -73.36 -53.47
CA GLY A 126 -39.32 -72.11 -53.95
C GLY A 126 -39.94 -72.14 -55.37
N GLN A 127 -39.68 -73.15 -56.20
CA GLN A 127 -40.23 -73.20 -57.57
C GLN A 127 -41.75 -73.39 -57.62
N LEU A 128 -42.31 -74.18 -56.70
CA LEU A 128 -43.77 -74.33 -56.57
C LEU A 128 -44.42 -73.01 -56.14
N LEU A 129 -43.76 -72.26 -55.25
CA LEU A 129 -44.25 -70.96 -54.83
C LEU A 129 -44.24 -69.94 -55.97
N GLU A 130 -43.18 -69.91 -56.78
CA GLU A 130 -43.11 -69.05 -57.98
C GLU A 130 -44.19 -69.42 -59.00
N PHE A 131 -44.44 -70.71 -59.18
CA PHE A 131 -45.53 -71.21 -60.02
C PHE A 131 -46.90 -70.74 -59.51
N LEU A 132 -47.17 -70.87 -58.22
CA LEU A 132 -48.42 -70.41 -57.59
C LEU A 132 -48.55 -68.88 -57.57
N THR A 133 -47.45 -68.15 -57.42
CA THR A 133 -47.40 -66.68 -57.53
C THR A 133 -47.82 -66.24 -58.93
N THR A 134 -47.35 -66.95 -59.96
CA THR A 134 -47.65 -66.63 -61.37
C THR A 134 -49.07 -67.03 -61.79
N HIS A 135 -49.57 -68.19 -61.33
CA HIS A 135 -50.82 -68.77 -61.85
C HIS A 135 -52.03 -68.62 -60.91
N VAL A 136 -51.80 -68.39 -59.62
CA VAL A 136 -52.84 -68.23 -58.58
C VAL A 136 -52.78 -66.84 -57.95
N ALA A 137 -51.94 -65.95 -58.48
CA ALA A 137 -51.71 -64.58 -57.99
C ALA A 137 -51.38 -64.52 -56.48
N ALA A 138 -50.66 -65.53 -55.97
CA ALA A 138 -50.22 -65.54 -54.57
C ALA A 138 -49.32 -64.33 -54.30
N SER A 139 -49.69 -63.49 -53.33
CA SER A 139 -49.03 -62.21 -53.08
C SER A 139 -48.47 -62.16 -51.66
N ASP A 140 -47.28 -61.57 -51.50
CA ASP A 140 -46.72 -61.26 -50.18
C ASP A 140 -47.39 -60.01 -49.59
N ILE A 141 -47.41 -59.92 -48.26
CA ILE A 141 -48.13 -58.93 -47.45
C ILE A 141 -48.04 -57.47 -47.95
N PRO A 142 -46.87 -56.92 -48.34
CA PRO A 142 -46.78 -55.51 -48.72
C PRO A 142 -47.50 -55.17 -50.03
N TYR A 143 -47.89 -56.19 -50.80
CA TYR A 143 -48.59 -56.05 -52.07
C TYR A 143 -50.09 -56.31 -51.96
N VAL A 144 -50.58 -56.59 -50.75
CA VAL A 144 -51.97 -56.89 -50.43
C VAL A 144 -52.58 -55.73 -49.64
N SER A 145 -53.87 -55.46 -49.86
CA SER A 145 -54.60 -54.46 -49.08
C SER A 145 -54.56 -54.78 -47.58
N PRO A 146 -54.25 -53.82 -46.71
CA PRO A 146 -54.20 -54.03 -45.27
C PRO A 146 -55.61 -54.38 -44.73
N PRO A 147 -55.72 -55.27 -43.74
CA PRO A 147 -56.99 -55.61 -43.11
C PRO A 147 -57.36 -54.52 -42.12
N ASN A 148 -58.64 -54.37 -41.79
CA ASN A 148 -59.07 -53.40 -40.77
C ASN A 148 -58.90 -53.96 -39.34
N ALA A 149 -57.69 -54.41 -39.00
CA ALA A 149 -57.34 -55.10 -37.76
C ALA A 149 -56.13 -54.48 -37.06
N ALA A 150 -56.03 -54.65 -35.74
CA ALA A 150 -54.87 -54.22 -34.97
C ALA A 150 -53.69 -55.17 -35.19
N ILE A 151 -52.49 -54.63 -35.43
CA ILE A 151 -51.27 -55.43 -35.54
C ILE A 151 -50.71 -55.62 -34.11
N PRO A 152 -50.52 -56.85 -33.61
CA PRO A 152 -50.08 -57.06 -32.23
C PRO A 152 -48.70 -56.45 -31.92
N ALA A 153 -47.75 -56.51 -32.87
CA ALA A 153 -46.37 -56.05 -32.66
C ALA A 153 -46.23 -54.53 -32.47
N VAL A 154 -47.20 -53.73 -32.92
CA VAL A 154 -47.22 -52.26 -32.74
C VAL A 154 -47.85 -51.82 -31.41
N SER A 155 -48.31 -52.77 -30.58
CA SER A 155 -48.78 -52.50 -29.22
C SER A 155 -47.64 -52.47 -28.18
N ALA A 156 -46.40 -52.76 -28.60
CA ALA A 156 -45.16 -52.72 -27.82
C ALA A 156 -44.08 -51.89 -28.56
N PRO A 157 -42.95 -51.52 -27.93
CA PRO A 157 -41.86 -50.83 -28.61
C PRO A 157 -41.34 -51.66 -29.79
N LEU A 158 -41.40 -51.09 -31.01
CA LEU A 158 -40.93 -51.75 -32.22
C LEU A 158 -39.41 -51.90 -32.23
N THR A 159 -38.93 -53.04 -32.73
CA THR A 159 -37.52 -53.19 -33.12
C THR A 159 -37.24 -52.37 -34.38
N SER A 160 -35.97 -51.98 -34.60
CA SER A 160 -35.56 -51.24 -35.80
C SER A 160 -35.95 -51.94 -37.11
N GLN A 161 -35.86 -53.27 -37.14
CA GLN A 161 -36.25 -54.07 -38.29
C GLN A 161 -37.77 -54.02 -38.56
N ASN A 162 -38.60 -54.14 -37.52
CA ASN A 162 -40.05 -54.08 -37.65
C ASN A 162 -40.53 -52.68 -38.05
N ALA A 163 -39.84 -51.62 -37.59
CA ALA A 163 -40.11 -50.25 -38.00
C ALA A 163 -39.83 -50.02 -39.49
N LEU A 164 -38.70 -50.51 -40.01
CA LEU A 164 -38.35 -50.39 -41.44
C LEU A 164 -39.31 -51.16 -42.35
N LEU A 165 -39.73 -52.36 -41.94
CA LEU A 165 -40.77 -53.11 -42.64
C LEU A 165 -42.07 -52.31 -42.68
N LEU A 166 -42.60 -51.86 -41.54
CA LEU A 166 -43.84 -51.08 -41.51
C LEU A 166 -43.79 -49.84 -42.43
N LEU A 167 -42.64 -49.17 -42.52
CA LEU A 167 -42.42 -48.04 -43.42
C LEU A 167 -42.47 -48.43 -44.91
N ASP A 168 -41.82 -49.52 -45.32
CA ASP A 168 -41.85 -50.02 -46.72
C ASP A 168 -43.29 -50.38 -47.15
N TRP A 169 -44.10 -50.93 -46.24
CA TRP A 169 -45.50 -51.27 -46.53
C TRP A 169 -46.34 -50.02 -46.80
N ILE A 170 -46.25 -49.03 -45.91
CA ILE A 170 -46.99 -47.77 -46.04
C ILE A 170 -46.55 -47.01 -47.31
N GLN A 171 -45.26 -47.02 -47.63
CA GLN A 171 -44.73 -46.39 -48.86
C GLN A 171 -45.33 -47.04 -50.12
N LYS A 172 -45.40 -48.38 -50.17
CA LYS A 172 -46.01 -49.12 -51.28
C LYS A 172 -47.52 -48.90 -51.39
N LEU A 173 -48.23 -48.76 -50.27
CA LEU A 173 -49.66 -48.45 -50.26
C LEU A 173 -49.94 -47.03 -50.80
N LYS A 174 -49.11 -46.05 -50.44
CA LYS A 174 -49.19 -44.68 -51.00
C LYS A 174 -48.91 -44.64 -52.50
N TYR A 175 -47.89 -45.37 -52.97
CA TYR A 175 -47.59 -45.46 -54.41
C TYR A 175 -48.75 -46.04 -55.23
N ARG A 176 -49.56 -46.93 -54.64
CA ARG A 176 -50.73 -47.55 -55.29
C ARG A 176 -52.06 -46.82 -55.07
N GLY A 177 -52.07 -45.68 -54.37
CA GLY A 177 -53.30 -44.91 -54.09
C GLY A 177 -54.34 -45.64 -53.24
N SER A 178 -53.94 -46.62 -52.43
CA SER A 178 -54.85 -47.43 -51.61
C SER A 178 -55.19 -46.74 -50.27
N CYS A 179 -56.46 -46.75 -49.87
CA CYS A 179 -56.89 -46.19 -48.57
C CYS A 179 -56.32 -46.99 -47.38
N ILE A 180 -55.78 -46.28 -46.40
CA ILE A 180 -55.25 -46.87 -45.16
C ILE A 180 -56.42 -47.01 -44.15
N PRO A 181 -56.70 -48.21 -43.60
CA PRO A 181 -57.79 -48.43 -42.65
C PRO A 181 -57.63 -47.66 -41.33
N GLU A 182 -58.73 -47.17 -40.75
CA GLU A 182 -58.74 -46.34 -39.52
C GLU A 182 -58.06 -47.00 -38.31
N ARG A 183 -58.13 -48.32 -38.17
CA ARG A 183 -57.48 -49.03 -37.05
C ARG A 183 -55.95 -49.09 -37.20
N LEU A 184 -55.42 -48.99 -38.41
CA LEU A 184 -53.98 -48.89 -38.68
C LEU A 184 -53.43 -47.50 -38.33
N LEU A 185 -54.28 -46.46 -38.43
CA LEU A 185 -53.92 -45.06 -38.15
C LEU A 185 -53.84 -44.72 -36.64
N ARG A 186 -54.29 -45.62 -35.75
CA ARG A 186 -54.19 -45.44 -34.28
C ARG A 186 -52.82 -45.79 -33.69
N THR A 187 -51.86 -46.19 -34.52
CA THR A 187 -50.52 -46.59 -34.09
C THR A 187 -49.50 -45.48 -34.36
N ARG A 188 -48.87 -45.01 -33.28
CA ARG A 188 -47.97 -43.86 -33.22
C ARG A 188 -46.66 -44.09 -33.98
N ASN A 189 -46.20 -43.01 -34.63
CA ASN A 189 -44.85 -42.74 -35.19
C ASN A 189 -44.52 -43.54 -36.46
N LEU A 190 -44.36 -42.98 -37.67
CA LEU A 190 -43.66 -41.77 -38.16
C LEU A 190 -44.35 -41.35 -39.49
N SER A 191 -44.45 -40.12 -39.98
CA SER A 191 -43.64 -38.89 -39.94
C SER A 191 -44.59 -37.69 -39.91
N PHE A 192 -44.93 -37.20 -38.73
CA PHE A 192 -46.05 -36.29 -38.51
C PHE A 192 -45.60 -34.89 -38.10
N LYS A 193 -44.65 -34.26 -38.81
CA LYS A 193 -44.15 -32.95 -38.37
C LYS A 193 -45.29 -31.92 -38.29
N GLU A 194 -46.19 -31.91 -39.27
CA GLU A 194 -47.30 -30.96 -39.32
C GLU A 194 -48.47 -31.37 -38.41
N GLU A 195 -48.74 -32.67 -38.27
CA GLU A 195 -49.83 -33.18 -37.44
C GLU A 195 -49.47 -33.22 -35.94
N LEU A 196 -48.18 -33.34 -35.59
CA LEU A 196 -47.70 -33.12 -34.22
C LEU A 196 -47.83 -31.65 -33.82
N MET A 197 -47.54 -30.71 -34.75
CA MET A 197 -47.77 -29.28 -34.50
C MET A 197 -49.26 -28.97 -34.28
N SER A 198 -50.20 -29.60 -35.00
CA SER A 198 -51.64 -29.38 -34.82
C SER A 198 -52.22 -30.00 -33.54
N LEU A 199 -51.53 -30.96 -32.93
CA LEU A 199 -51.87 -31.56 -31.62
C LEU A 199 -51.16 -30.89 -30.43
N GLY A 200 -50.42 -29.79 -30.66
CA GLY A 200 -49.72 -29.02 -29.62
C GLY A 200 -48.33 -29.56 -29.25
N VAL A 201 -47.76 -30.48 -30.03
CA VAL A 201 -46.41 -31.02 -29.84
C VAL A 201 -45.40 -30.16 -30.62
N LEU A 202 -44.45 -29.56 -29.90
CA LEU A 202 -43.43 -28.69 -30.49
C LEU A 202 -42.39 -29.51 -31.28
N THR A 203 -42.19 -29.16 -32.55
CA THR A 203 -41.15 -29.75 -33.41
C THR A 203 -40.05 -28.71 -33.69
N GLY A 204 -38.81 -29.02 -33.31
CA GLY A 204 -37.71 -28.04 -33.30
C GLY A 204 -37.66 -27.19 -32.01
N PHE A 205 -36.71 -26.25 -31.92
CA PHE A 205 -36.57 -25.40 -30.73
C PHE A 205 -37.70 -24.38 -30.61
N ASN A 206 -38.11 -23.74 -31.71
CA ASN A 206 -39.26 -22.82 -31.83
C ASN A 206 -39.46 -21.84 -30.64
N GLY A 207 -38.39 -21.36 -30.01
CA GLY A 207 -38.49 -20.48 -28.83
C GLY A 207 -39.08 -21.14 -27.58
N SER A 208 -39.00 -22.47 -27.47
CA SER A 208 -39.56 -23.27 -26.36
C SER A 208 -38.71 -23.19 -25.08
N TYR A 209 -38.20 -22.01 -24.77
CA TYR A 209 -37.29 -21.75 -23.64
C TYR A 209 -37.86 -22.23 -22.30
N LYS A 210 -39.16 -22.08 -22.06
CA LYS A 210 -39.83 -22.50 -20.83
C LYS A 210 -39.84 -24.02 -20.64
N LEU A 211 -40.10 -24.78 -21.71
CA LEU A 211 -40.06 -26.24 -21.67
C LEU A 211 -38.65 -26.77 -21.41
N VAL A 212 -37.63 -26.15 -22.00
CA VAL A 212 -36.23 -26.49 -21.72
C VAL A 212 -35.90 -26.16 -20.25
N ALA A 213 -36.29 -24.98 -19.77
CA ALA A 213 -36.07 -24.55 -18.39
C ALA A 213 -36.67 -25.52 -17.36
N ASP A 214 -37.91 -25.94 -17.56
CA ASP A 214 -38.62 -26.79 -16.60
C ASP A 214 -38.04 -28.21 -16.51
N ASN A 215 -37.41 -28.68 -17.60
CA ASN A 215 -36.85 -30.02 -17.74
C ASN A 215 -35.32 -30.07 -17.70
N LEU A 216 -34.65 -28.94 -17.48
CA LEU A 216 -33.20 -28.85 -17.43
C LEU A 216 -32.66 -29.65 -16.22
N LYS A 217 -31.94 -30.74 -16.48
CA LYS A 217 -31.23 -31.51 -15.45
C LYS A 217 -29.78 -31.05 -15.39
N LEU A 218 -29.46 -30.17 -14.45
CA LEU A 218 -28.10 -29.66 -14.27
C LEU A 218 -27.26 -30.65 -13.43
N PRO A 219 -26.15 -31.20 -13.95
CA PRO A 219 -25.24 -32.01 -13.15
C PRO A 219 -24.63 -31.22 -11.99
N SER A 220 -24.21 -31.92 -10.93
CA SER A 220 -23.66 -31.33 -9.70
C SER A 220 -22.35 -30.54 -9.91
N ARG A 221 -21.69 -30.70 -11.06
CA ARG A 221 -20.50 -29.95 -11.49
C ARG A 221 -20.63 -29.62 -12.98
N LEU A 222 -20.74 -28.34 -13.32
CA LEU A 222 -20.90 -27.82 -14.69
C LEU A 222 -19.57 -27.34 -15.30
N ILE A 223 -18.47 -27.97 -14.90
CA ILE A 223 -17.09 -27.56 -15.25
C ILE A 223 -16.80 -27.82 -16.75
N SER A 224 -17.64 -28.60 -17.43
CA SER A 224 -17.52 -28.96 -18.85
C SER A 224 -18.45 -28.18 -19.78
N LEU A 225 -19.19 -27.17 -19.30
CA LEU A 225 -20.05 -26.37 -20.16
C LEU A 225 -19.22 -25.51 -21.12
N THR A 226 -19.55 -25.56 -22.41
CA THR A 226 -19.03 -24.62 -23.42
C THR A 226 -19.69 -23.25 -23.25
N ALA A 227 -19.09 -22.20 -23.82
CA ALA A 227 -19.65 -20.85 -23.78
C ALA A 227 -21.06 -20.80 -24.39
N GLU A 228 -21.29 -21.52 -25.49
CA GLU A 228 -22.59 -21.61 -26.18
C GLU A 228 -23.65 -22.28 -25.31
N ALA A 229 -23.27 -23.32 -24.56
CA ALA A 229 -24.19 -23.97 -23.64
C ALA A 229 -24.60 -23.03 -22.48
N VAL A 230 -23.65 -22.25 -21.95
CA VAL A 230 -23.96 -21.23 -20.93
C VAL A 230 -24.87 -20.14 -21.50
N PHE A 231 -24.59 -19.63 -22.70
CA PHE A 231 -25.46 -18.66 -23.35
C PHE A 231 -26.86 -19.20 -23.59
N PHE A 232 -26.99 -20.44 -24.03
CA PHE A 232 -28.29 -21.06 -24.20
C PHE A 232 -29.07 -21.20 -22.89
N ILE A 233 -28.39 -21.53 -21.79
CA ILE A 233 -29.02 -21.58 -20.45
C ILE A 233 -29.46 -20.18 -20.01
N LEU A 234 -28.65 -19.15 -20.24
CA LEU A 234 -29.00 -17.76 -19.92
C LEU A 234 -30.16 -17.25 -20.80
N GLU A 235 -30.20 -17.62 -22.08
CA GLU A 235 -31.31 -17.33 -22.99
C GLU A 235 -32.61 -18.04 -22.55
N CYS A 236 -32.49 -19.28 -22.07
CA CYS A 236 -33.62 -19.98 -21.45
C CYS A 236 -34.11 -19.24 -20.19
N ALA A 237 -33.21 -18.74 -19.34
CA ALA A 237 -33.58 -17.95 -18.16
C ALA A 237 -34.30 -16.64 -18.55
N ARG A 238 -33.78 -15.92 -19.55
CA ARG A 238 -34.36 -14.68 -20.09
C ARG A 238 -35.81 -14.85 -20.53
N HIS A 239 -36.08 -15.86 -21.34
CA HIS A 239 -37.39 -16.03 -21.97
C HIS A 239 -38.39 -16.85 -21.16
N SER A 240 -37.93 -17.72 -20.24
CA SER A 240 -38.83 -18.55 -19.43
C SER A 240 -39.34 -17.84 -18.18
N GLY A 241 -38.60 -16.84 -17.67
CA GLY A 241 -38.84 -16.26 -16.33
C GLY A 241 -38.70 -17.28 -15.20
N SER A 242 -38.09 -18.44 -15.46
CA SER A 242 -38.06 -19.57 -14.52
C SER A 242 -37.03 -19.33 -13.41
N GLN A 243 -37.50 -19.07 -12.19
CA GLN A 243 -36.67 -19.06 -10.98
C GLN A 243 -35.89 -20.36 -10.81
N LYS A 244 -36.41 -21.48 -11.31
CA LYS A 244 -35.80 -22.80 -11.20
C LYS A 244 -34.40 -22.87 -11.84
N ILE A 245 -34.19 -22.25 -13.01
CA ILE A 245 -32.84 -22.19 -13.62
C ILE A 245 -31.91 -21.34 -12.74
N VAL A 246 -32.39 -20.16 -12.32
CA VAL A 246 -31.61 -19.21 -11.54
C VAL A 246 -31.17 -19.82 -10.21
N GLU A 247 -32.07 -20.51 -9.51
CA GLU A 247 -31.80 -21.23 -8.26
C GLU A 247 -30.84 -22.40 -8.46
N ALA A 248 -31.01 -23.16 -9.54
CA ALA A 248 -30.14 -24.28 -9.86
C ALA A 248 -28.71 -23.84 -10.19
N LEU A 249 -28.52 -22.66 -10.80
CA LEU A 249 -27.19 -22.11 -11.07
C LEU A 249 -26.52 -21.52 -9.83
N ARG A 250 -27.28 -20.93 -8.89
CA ARG A 250 -26.77 -20.15 -7.75
C ARG A 250 -25.73 -20.90 -6.89
N SER A 251 -25.87 -22.21 -6.75
CA SER A 251 -25.02 -23.05 -5.89
C SER A 251 -24.01 -23.92 -6.66
N VAL A 252 -24.02 -23.87 -8.00
CA VAL A 252 -23.19 -24.74 -8.85
C VAL A 252 -22.03 -23.95 -9.44
N LYS A 253 -20.83 -24.55 -9.44
CA LYS A 253 -19.66 -24.00 -10.13
C LYS A 253 -19.85 -24.14 -11.65
N CYS A 254 -20.38 -23.09 -12.28
CA CYS A 254 -20.77 -23.10 -13.70
C CYS A 254 -20.12 -21.99 -14.54
N PHE A 255 -19.60 -20.94 -13.91
CA PHE A 255 -18.97 -19.83 -14.64
C PHE A 255 -17.46 -19.98 -14.63
N LYS A 256 -16.85 -19.96 -15.81
CA LYS A 256 -15.41 -19.88 -15.99
C LYS A 256 -14.92 -18.47 -15.67
N THR A 257 -13.93 -18.38 -14.81
CA THR A 257 -13.30 -17.13 -14.41
C THR A 257 -11.79 -17.21 -14.60
N ASN A 258 -11.10 -16.07 -14.45
CA ASN A 258 -9.64 -16.02 -14.33
C ASN A 258 -9.08 -16.88 -13.17
N ALA A 259 -9.91 -17.25 -12.19
CA ALA A 259 -9.58 -18.10 -11.05
C ALA A 259 -10.22 -19.50 -11.13
N GLY A 260 -10.48 -20.00 -12.35
CA GLY A 260 -11.11 -21.30 -12.60
C GLY A 260 -12.65 -21.24 -12.56
N TYR A 261 -13.32 -22.38 -12.39
CA TYR A 261 -14.78 -22.43 -12.35
C TYR A 261 -15.32 -22.12 -10.95
N LYS A 262 -16.24 -21.15 -10.86
CA LYS A 262 -16.77 -20.60 -9.61
C LYS A 262 -18.29 -20.56 -9.58
N CYS A 263 -18.85 -20.51 -8.38
CA CYS A 263 -20.29 -20.32 -8.22
C CYS A 263 -20.65 -18.87 -8.58
N PRO A 264 -21.86 -18.60 -9.11
CA PRO A 264 -22.27 -17.24 -9.49
C PRO A 264 -22.08 -16.22 -8.37
N GLY A 265 -22.37 -16.60 -7.12
CA GLY A 265 -22.18 -15.78 -5.93
C GLY A 265 -20.72 -15.38 -5.63
N GLU A 266 -19.73 -15.98 -6.27
CA GLU A 266 -18.31 -15.61 -6.13
C GLU A 266 -17.81 -14.80 -7.34
N CYS A 267 -18.57 -14.75 -8.43
CA CYS A 267 -18.15 -14.20 -9.70
C CYS A 267 -18.46 -12.70 -9.83
N PHE A 268 -17.61 -12.01 -10.60
CA PHE A 268 -17.77 -10.60 -10.96
C PHE A 268 -17.78 -10.46 -12.49
N LEU A 269 -18.71 -9.66 -13.00
CA LEU A 269 -18.70 -9.27 -14.41
C LEU A 269 -17.84 -8.02 -14.56
N VAL A 270 -16.85 -8.07 -15.45
CA VAL A 270 -15.99 -6.92 -15.73
C VAL A 270 -16.74 -5.93 -16.63
N ASP A 271 -17.23 -4.85 -16.02
CA ASP A 271 -17.88 -3.76 -16.74
C ASP A 271 -16.84 -2.81 -17.37
N PRO A 272 -16.99 -2.40 -18.63
CA PRO A 272 -16.05 -1.47 -19.28
C PRO A 272 -15.93 -0.10 -18.59
N GLN A 273 -16.98 0.37 -17.91
CA GLN A 273 -17.04 1.68 -17.27
C GLN A 273 -16.34 1.66 -15.91
N TRP A 274 -16.75 0.76 -15.01
CA TRP A 274 -16.26 0.74 -13.62
C TRP A 274 -15.45 -0.50 -13.22
N GLY A 275 -15.38 -1.51 -14.08
CA GLY A 275 -14.69 -2.77 -13.81
C GLY A 275 -13.18 -2.64 -13.59
N CYS A 276 -12.57 -1.47 -13.82
CA CYS A 276 -11.17 -1.21 -13.45
C CYS A 276 -10.89 -1.46 -11.98
N ILE A 277 -11.88 -1.29 -11.10
CA ILE A 277 -11.69 -1.42 -9.65
C ILE A 277 -11.40 -2.88 -9.26
N LEU A 278 -11.97 -3.83 -10.02
CA LEU A 278 -11.79 -5.26 -9.81
C LEU A 278 -10.42 -5.76 -10.29
N LEU A 279 -9.71 -4.98 -11.10
CA LEU A 279 -8.40 -5.31 -11.65
C LEU A 279 -7.23 -4.88 -10.75
N ILE A 280 -7.51 -4.16 -9.65
CA ILE A 280 -6.49 -3.61 -8.75
C ILE A 280 -5.82 -4.69 -7.91
N PHE A 281 -6.61 -5.66 -7.44
CA PHE A 281 -6.12 -6.76 -6.62
C PHE A 281 -6.28 -8.09 -7.35
N GLU A 282 -5.28 -8.94 -7.20
CA GLU A 282 -5.41 -10.34 -7.57
C GLU A 282 -6.40 -11.03 -6.62
N GLY A 283 -7.24 -11.92 -7.15
CA GLY A 283 -8.15 -12.76 -6.36
C GLY A 283 -9.64 -12.53 -6.59
N PHE A 284 -10.05 -11.48 -7.32
CA PHE A 284 -11.44 -11.37 -7.78
C PHE A 284 -11.71 -12.40 -8.89
N PRO A 285 -12.72 -13.28 -8.74
CA PRO A 285 -13.08 -14.23 -9.78
C PRO A 285 -13.86 -13.52 -10.91
N LEU A 286 -13.12 -12.99 -11.88
CA LEU A 286 -13.65 -12.24 -13.01
C LEU A 286 -14.14 -13.22 -14.09
N ILE A 287 -15.36 -13.05 -14.57
CA ILE A 287 -15.89 -13.83 -15.69
C ILE A 287 -14.91 -13.73 -16.87
N ASP A 288 -14.49 -14.88 -17.39
CA ASP A 288 -13.47 -14.98 -18.43
C ASP A 288 -14.04 -14.53 -19.78
N GLN A 289 -13.82 -13.26 -20.12
CA GLN A 289 -14.21 -12.71 -21.42
C GLN A 289 -13.44 -13.33 -22.59
N GLY A 290 -12.27 -13.94 -22.38
CA GLY A 290 -11.57 -14.69 -23.43
C GLY A 290 -12.30 -15.99 -23.78
N PHE A 291 -12.94 -16.62 -22.80
CA PHE A 291 -13.75 -17.82 -23.00
C PHE A 291 -15.17 -17.52 -23.51
N TYR A 292 -15.85 -16.54 -22.92
CA TYR A 292 -17.23 -16.23 -23.27
C TYR A 292 -17.34 -15.21 -24.43
N GLY A 293 -16.32 -14.41 -24.69
CA GLY A 293 -16.42 -13.26 -25.59
C GLY A 293 -17.27 -12.12 -25.00
N SER A 294 -17.47 -11.06 -25.79
CA SER A 294 -18.26 -9.88 -25.37
C SER A 294 -19.76 -10.15 -25.26
N GLY A 295 -20.26 -11.26 -25.84
CA GLY A 295 -21.67 -11.64 -25.81
C GLY A 295 -22.24 -11.81 -24.39
N ILE A 296 -21.39 -12.16 -23.42
CA ILE A 296 -21.78 -12.32 -22.01
C ILE A 296 -22.32 -11.04 -21.37
N LEU A 297 -21.87 -9.87 -21.84
CA LEU A 297 -22.35 -8.57 -21.37
C LEU A 297 -23.83 -8.34 -21.68
N SER A 298 -24.36 -8.98 -22.74
CA SER A 298 -25.78 -8.87 -23.09
C SER A 298 -26.71 -9.57 -22.08
N TYR A 299 -26.19 -10.49 -21.25
CA TYR A 299 -26.95 -11.26 -20.26
C TYR A 299 -26.84 -10.69 -18.84
N ARG A 300 -26.59 -9.39 -18.69
CA ARG A 300 -26.33 -8.72 -17.40
C ARG A 300 -27.45 -8.98 -16.37
N ASN A 301 -28.71 -8.93 -16.80
CA ASN A 301 -29.86 -9.12 -15.92
C ASN A 301 -29.96 -10.56 -15.40
N GLU A 302 -29.75 -11.53 -16.29
CA GLU A 302 -29.78 -12.95 -15.97
C GLU A 302 -28.62 -13.32 -15.04
N LEU A 303 -27.41 -12.80 -15.32
CA LEU A 303 -26.25 -12.97 -14.46
C LEU A 303 -26.50 -12.39 -13.06
N LYS A 304 -27.10 -11.21 -12.96
CA LYS A 304 -27.49 -10.60 -11.67
C LYS A 304 -28.42 -11.51 -10.88
N GLN A 305 -29.45 -12.07 -11.51
CA GLN A 305 -30.41 -12.95 -10.85
C GLN A 305 -29.74 -14.22 -10.27
N THR A 306 -28.73 -14.75 -10.96
CA THR A 306 -27.96 -15.92 -10.48
C THR A 306 -27.07 -15.61 -9.28
N GLY A 307 -26.73 -14.33 -9.04
CA GLY A 307 -25.90 -13.87 -7.92
C GLY A 307 -24.52 -13.34 -8.31
N VAL A 308 -24.21 -13.29 -9.62
CA VAL A 308 -23.00 -12.63 -10.14
C VAL A 308 -23.07 -11.14 -9.81
N LYS A 309 -21.94 -10.58 -9.34
CA LYS A 309 -21.82 -9.15 -9.08
C LYS A 309 -21.65 -8.44 -10.42
N VAL A 310 -22.74 -7.82 -10.89
CA VAL A 310 -22.77 -7.08 -12.16
C VAL A 310 -22.91 -5.58 -11.96
N ASP A 311 -23.27 -5.13 -10.76
CA ASP A 311 -23.44 -3.71 -10.43
C ASP A 311 -22.27 -3.21 -9.59
N PHE A 312 -21.99 -1.91 -9.72
CA PHE A 312 -20.88 -1.26 -9.03
C PHE A 312 -21.03 -1.32 -7.51
N GLU A 313 -22.22 -1.10 -6.97
CA GLU A 313 -22.47 -1.08 -5.53
C GLU A 313 -22.14 -2.41 -4.86
N ASP A 314 -22.49 -3.53 -5.50
CA ASP A 314 -22.21 -4.87 -4.98
C ASP A 314 -20.73 -5.24 -5.13
N ALA A 315 -20.10 -4.82 -6.24
CA ALA A 315 -18.68 -5.00 -6.46
C ALA A 315 -17.83 -4.21 -5.45
N VAL A 316 -18.17 -2.95 -5.19
CA VAL A 316 -17.43 -2.08 -4.29
C VAL A 316 -17.51 -2.56 -2.85
N LYS A 317 -18.65 -3.08 -2.38
CA LYS A 317 -18.76 -3.63 -1.02
C LYS A 317 -17.72 -4.72 -0.75
N VAL A 318 -17.50 -5.62 -1.72
CA VAL A 318 -16.47 -6.65 -1.62
C VAL A 318 -15.07 -6.03 -1.77
N PHE A 319 -14.91 -5.07 -2.68
CA PHE A 319 -13.65 -4.35 -2.85
C PHE A 319 -13.18 -3.65 -1.58
N VAL A 320 -14.06 -2.98 -0.84
CA VAL A 320 -13.73 -2.32 0.43
C VAL A 320 -13.13 -3.32 1.43
N GLN A 321 -13.70 -4.53 1.52
CA GLN A 321 -13.17 -5.57 2.40
C GLN A 321 -11.79 -6.06 1.95
N CYS A 322 -11.61 -6.30 0.65
CA CYS A 322 -10.32 -6.68 0.07
C CYS A 322 -9.26 -5.57 0.28
N PHE A 323 -9.64 -4.31 0.08
CA PHE A 323 -8.75 -3.17 0.28
C PHE A 323 -8.25 -3.10 1.72
N ARG A 324 -9.14 -3.25 2.72
CA ARG A 324 -8.72 -3.29 4.14
C ARG A 324 -7.72 -4.40 4.42
N GLN A 325 -7.94 -5.58 3.86
CA GLN A 325 -7.06 -6.74 4.07
C GLN A 325 -5.70 -6.55 3.39
N GLN A 326 -5.67 -5.96 2.21
CA GLN A 326 -4.47 -5.84 1.39
C GLN A 326 -3.73 -4.50 1.51
N ALA A 327 -4.31 -3.48 2.15
CA ALA A 327 -3.75 -2.13 2.27
C ALA A 327 -2.26 -2.12 2.67
N SER A 328 -1.91 -2.88 3.71
CA SER A 328 -0.54 -2.96 4.22
C SER A 328 0.46 -3.68 3.30
N ALA A 329 -0.03 -4.46 2.35
CA ALA A 329 0.76 -5.28 1.41
C ALA A 329 0.64 -4.78 -0.05
N MET A 330 0.07 -3.59 -0.27
CA MET A 330 -0.11 -3.03 -1.60
C MET A 330 1.24 -2.81 -2.28
N ARG A 331 1.40 -3.43 -3.47
CA ARG A 331 2.54 -3.19 -4.36
C ARG A 331 2.37 -1.87 -5.11
N LYS A 332 3.45 -1.43 -5.75
CA LYS A 332 3.46 -0.26 -6.64
C LYS A 332 2.34 -0.32 -7.67
N GLU A 333 2.19 -1.46 -8.34
CA GLU A 333 1.24 -1.68 -9.42
C GLU A 333 -0.19 -1.48 -8.93
N ASN A 334 -0.52 -2.06 -7.77
CA ASN A 334 -1.85 -1.95 -7.16
C ASN A 334 -2.19 -0.48 -6.87
N VAL A 335 -1.25 0.29 -6.33
CA VAL A 335 -1.44 1.72 -6.03
C VAL A 335 -1.66 2.53 -7.30
N LEU A 336 -0.82 2.36 -8.32
CA LEU A 336 -0.95 3.09 -9.57
C LEU A 336 -2.24 2.72 -10.32
N SER A 337 -2.60 1.43 -10.35
CA SER A 337 -3.88 0.96 -10.89
C SER A 337 -5.07 1.50 -10.13
N PHE A 338 -4.99 1.59 -8.80
CA PHE A 338 -6.03 2.20 -7.98
C PHE A 338 -6.20 3.69 -8.28
N LEU A 339 -5.11 4.46 -8.33
CA LEU A 339 -5.16 5.90 -8.66
C LEU A 339 -5.68 6.14 -10.08
N SER A 340 -5.27 5.31 -11.05
CA SER A 340 -5.78 5.34 -12.43
C SER A 340 -7.28 5.05 -12.48
N CYS A 341 -7.74 4.02 -11.77
CA CYS A 341 -9.16 3.71 -11.68
C CYS A 341 -9.94 4.82 -10.95
N TYR A 342 -9.36 5.41 -9.90
CA TYR A 342 -9.96 6.53 -9.18
C TYR A 342 -10.20 7.73 -10.10
N ARG A 343 -9.19 8.10 -10.90
CA ARG A 343 -9.32 9.13 -11.95
C ARG A 343 -10.44 8.79 -12.93
N LYS A 344 -10.47 7.56 -13.44
CA LYS A 344 -11.46 7.13 -14.43
C LYS A 344 -12.89 7.22 -13.89
N LEU A 345 -13.09 6.93 -12.61
CA LEU A 345 -14.40 6.89 -11.97
C LEU A 345 -14.90 8.25 -11.48
N LYS A 346 -13.99 9.17 -11.16
CA LYS A 346 -14.31 10.47 -10.53
C LYS A 346 -15.36 11.30 -11.29
N ASP A 347 -15.36 11.26 -12.62
CA ASP A 347 -16.26 12.04 -13.47
C ASP A 347 -17.41 11.18 -14.05
N THR A 348 -17.71 10.05 -13.43
CA THR A 348 -18.75 9.10 -13.86
C THR A 348 -19.87 9.01 -12.80
N PRO A 349 -21.07 8.50 -13.13
CA PRO A 349 -22.13 8.29 -12.13
C PRO A 349 -21.77 7.26 -11.04
N TYR A 350 -20.64 6.56 -11.17
CA TYR A 350 -20.16 5.56 -10.21
C TYR A 350 -19.30 6.22 -9.13
N GLU A 351 -19.91 7.11 -8.35
CA GLU A 351 -19.23 7.78 -7.25
C GLU A 351 -18.77 6.76 -6.19
N PHE A 352 -17.55 6.97 -5.67
CA PHE A 352 -17.03 6.10 -4.63
C PHE A 352 -17.88 6.20 -3.36
N PRO A 353 -18.42 5.07 -2.84
CA PRO A 353 -19.20 5.06 -1.62
C PRO A 353 -18.42 5.63 -0.44
N GLN A 354 -19.14 6.28 0.49
CA GLN A 354 -18.54 6.88 1.68
C GLN A 354 -17.68 5.89 2.47
N ASP A 355 -18.13 4.64 2.62
CA ASP A 355 -17.40 3.57 3.30
C ASP A 355 -16.02 3.28 2.70
N LEU A 356 -15.91 3.38 1.37
CA LEU A 356 -14.63 3.22 0.69
C LEU A 356 -13.74 4.45 0.90
N MET A 357 -14.29 5.65 0.85
CA MET A 357 -13.52 6.87 1.11
C MET A 357 -12.96 6.90 2.53
N VAL A 358 -13.75 6.48 3.52
CA VAL A 358 -13.29 6.28 4.90
C VAL A 358 -12.17 5.24 4.93
N CYS A 359 -12.37 4.09 4.28
CA CYS A 359 -11.36 3.03 4.17
C CYS A 359 -10.03 3.53 3.59
N ILE A 360 -10.07 4.28 2.48
CA ILE A 360 -8.88 4.84 1.83
C ILE A 360 -8.14 5.82 2.76
N ARG A 361 -8.88 6.62 3.52
CA ARG A 361 -8.32 7.67 4.38
C ARG A 361 -7.76 7.13 5.70
N GLU A 362 -8.31 6.04 6.21
CA GLU A 362 -7.95 5.51 7.54
C GLU A 362 -6.97 4.34 7.48
N THR A 363 -6.76 3.73 6.31
CA THR A 363 -5.83 2.59 6.16
C THR A 363 -4.44 3.04 5.71
N LYS A 364 -3.42 2.32 6.16
CA LYS A 364 -2.01 2.59 5.81
C LYS A 364 -1.64 1.82 4.55
N TRP A 365 -1.61 2.51 3.40
CA TRP A 365 -1.35 1.88 2.10
C TRP A 365 -0.39 2.67 1.19
N LEU A 366 -0.07 3.91 1.53
CA LEU A 366 0.92 4.71 0.82
C LEU A 366 2.29 4.53 1.47
N ARG A 367 3.28 4.11 0.67
CA ARG A 367 4.67 4.00 1.11
C ARG A 367 5.35 5.36 1.10
N THR A 368 6.12 5.65 2.14
CA THR A 368 6.94 6.87 2.22
C THR A 368 8.42 6.56 2.01
N ARG A 369 9.21 7.58 1.69
CA ARG A 369 10.69 7.52 1.61
C ARG A 369 11.35 7.13 2.94
N LEU A 370 10.62 7.19 4.06
CA LEU A 370 11.08 6.70 5.37
C LEU A 370 10.99 5.16 5.49
N GLY A 371 10.45 4.48 4.46
CA GLY A 371 10.34 3.03 4.40
C GLY A 371 9.10 2.45 5.08
N ASP A 372 8.23 3.30 5.65
CA ASP A 372 6.97 2.91 6.28
C ASP A 372 5.76 3.11 5.35
N TYR A 373 4.63 2.49 5.72
CA TYR A 373 3.33 2.71 5.09
C TYR A 373 2.46 3.57 6.00
N ARG A 374 1.83 4.59 5.42
CA ARG A 374 1.02 5.58 6.14
C ARG A 374 -0.34 5.78 5.50
N VAL A 375 -1.24 6.36 6.30
CA VAL A 375 -2.51 6.88 5.80
C VAL A 375 -2.26 8.08 4.90
N PRO A 376 -3.15 8.39 3.94
CA PRO A 376 -2.96 9.53 3.06
C PRO A 376 -2.73 10.87 3.77
N SER A 377 -3.46 11.15 4.86
CA SER A 377 -3.30 12.38 5.65
C SER A 377 -1.93 12.52 6.31
N ASP A 378 -1.20 11.42 6.48
CA ASP A 378 0.13 11.38 7.09
C ASP A 378 1.26 11.32 6.04
N CYS A 379 0.93 11.59 4.78
CA CYS A 379 1.85 11.57 3.65
C CYS A 379 1.98 12.97 3.02
N ILE A 380 3.17 13.28 2.53
CA ILE A 380 3.45 14.50 1.76
C ILE A 380 3.84 14.11 0.34
N LEU A 381 3.26 14.74 -0.68
CA LEU A 381 3.78 14.61 -2.04
C LEU A 381 4.94 15.59 -2.21
N TYR A 382 6.15 15.08 -2.46
CA TYR A 382 7.33 15.93 -2.59
C TYR A 382 7.21 16.87 -3.80
N GLY A 383 7.50 18.16 -3.59
CA GLY A 383 7.49 19.19 -4.63
C GLY A 383 8.66 20.17 -4.46
N PRO A 384 8.86 21.10 -5.42
CA PRO A 384 9.95 22.06 -5.37
C PRO A 384 10.00 22.91 -4.09
N GLU A 385 8.83 23.26 -3.54
CA GLU A 385 8.72 24.05 -2.29
C GLU A 385 9.36 23.35 -1.08
N TRP A 386 9.44 22.03 -1.11
CA TRP A 386 10.00 21.21 -0.02
C TRP A 386 11.52 21.07 -0.09
N GLN A 387 12.14 21.44 -1.20
CA GLN A 387 13.58 21.23 -1.44
C GLN A 387 14.45 21.92 -0.38
N SER A 388 14.06 23.12 0.04
CA SER A 388 14.80 23.87 1.06
C SER A 388 14.61 23.33 2.46
N ILE A 389 13.49 22.66 2.79
CA ILE A 389 13.26 22.17 4.16
C ILE A 389 13.72 20.72 4.36
N ALA A 390 13.73 19.92 3.29
CA ALA A 390 14.04 18.50 3.33
C ALA A 390 15.41 18.16 3.98
N PRO A 391 16.51 18.92 3.78
CA PRO A 391 17.80 18.58 4.39
C PRO A 391 17.85 18.68 5.92
N ILE A 392 16.91 19.40 6.52
CA ILE A 392 16.85 19.65 7.99
C ILE A 392 15.60 19.04 8.63
N THR A 393 14.92 18.14 7.91
CA THR A 393 13.69 17.48 8.37
C THR A 393 13.63 16.01 7.96
N LEU A 394 12.88 15.22 8.73
CA LEU A 394 12.47 13.86 8.40
C LEU A 394 10.97 13.86 8.11
N LEU A 395 10.63 14.09 6.85
CA LEU A 395 9.24 14.22 6.40
C LEU A 395 8.76 12.94 5.71
N PRO A 396 7.47 12.58 5.89
CA PRO A 396 6.88 11.38 5.28
C PRO A 396 6.52 11.61 3.81
N PHE A 397 7.53 11.92 2.99
CA PHE A 397 7.32 12.08 1.56
C PHE A 397 6.92 10.74 0.93
N ILE A 398 5.91 10.72 0.08
CA ILE A 398 5.56 9.56 -0.75
C ILE A 398 6.82 9.11 -1.50
N ASP A 399 7.07 7.80 -1.55
CA ASP A 399 8.25 7.20 -2.18
C ASP A 399 8.19 7.27 -3.71
N ASP A 400 8.41 8.47 -4.24
CA ASP A 400 8.50 8.79 -5.67
C ASP A 400 9.91 8.52 -6.24
N SER A 401 10.76 7.76 -5.52
CA SER A 401 12.04 7.32 -6.05
C SER A 401 11.83 6.32 -7.18
N ASP A 402 12.79 6.24 -8.11
CA ASP A 402 12.71 5.30 -9.24
C ASP A 402 12.65 3.82 -8.79
N ASN A 403 13.10 3.54 -7.57
CA ASN A 403 13.06 2.22 -6.94
C ASN A 403 11.65 1.81 -6.46
N TYR A 404 10.72 2.75 -6.32
CA TYR A 404 9.34 2.47 -5.91
C TYR A 404 8.33 3.12 -6.83
N TYR A 405 7.52 4.11 -6.41
CA TYR A 405 6.46 4.64 -7.25
C TYR A 405 7.00 5.34 -8.51
N GLY A 406 8.19 5.94 -8.44
CA GLY A 406 8.76 6.74 -9.51
C GLY A 406 7.97 8.02 -9.78
N LYS A 407 8.39 8.78 -10.80
CA LYS A 407 7.79 10.09 -11.09
C LYS A 407 6.34 10.06 -11.59
N VAL A 408 5.86 8.91 -12.07
CA VAL A 408 4.46 8.72 -12.48
C VAL A 408 3.45 9.01 -11.36
N ILE A 409 3.85 8.89 -10.08
CA ILE A 409 2.96 9.21 -8.96
C ILE A 409 2.51 10.68 -8.95
N HIS A 410 3.35 11.58 -9.48
CA HIS A 410 3.05 13.01 -9.57
C HIS A 410 1.94 13.32 -10.58
N GLU A 411 1.70 12.43 -11.55
CA GLU A 411 0.56 12.56 -12.45
C GLU A 411 -0.77 12.51 -11.69
N TYR A 412 -0.82 11.89 -10.50
CA TYR A 412 -2.02 11.69 -9.69
C TYR A 412 -2.17 12.71 -8.53
N THR A 413 -1.55 13.88 -8.67
CA THR A 413 -1.56 14.92 -7.62
C THR A 413 -2.98 15.30 -7.16
N LYS A 414 -3.94 15.42 -8.09
CA LYS A 414 -5.32 15.83 -7.77
C LYS A 414 -6.07 14.75 -6.98
N GLU A 415 -5.85 13.49 -7.33
CA GLU A 415 -6.43 12.31 -6.69
C GLU A 415 -5.87 12.16 -5.28
N LEU A 416 -4.54 12.21 -5.13
CA LEU A 416 -3.87 12.16 -3.84
C LEU A 416 -4.33 13.29 -2.90
N LYS A 417 -4.46 14.51 -3.42
CA LYS A 417 -5.01 15.65 -2.66
C LYS A 417 -6.44 15.39 -2.16
N SER A 418 -7.31 14.84 -3.01
CA SER A 418 -8.69 14.49 -2.59
C SER A 418 -8.76 13.36 -1.55
N MET A 419 -7.72 12.52 -1.48
CA MET A 419 -7.58 11.47 -0.46
C MET A 419 -7.00 11.99 0.86
N GLY A 420 -6.46 13.21 0.88
CA GLY A 420 -5.91 13.84 2.08
C GLY A 420 -4.39 13.95 2.11
N VAL A 421 -3.68 13.54 1.05
CA VAL A 421 -2.22 13.75 0.96
C VAL A 421 -1.92 15.24 0.94
N VAL A 422 -0.95 15.64 1.76
CA VAL A 422 -0.47 17.02 1.82
C VAL A 422 0.34 17.32 0.56
N ILE A 423 -0.10 18.31 -0.21
CA ILE A 423 0.58 18.77 -1.43
C ILE A 423 1.21 20.13 -1.19
N ASP A 424 0.41 21.07 -0.68
CA ASP A 424 0.80 22.46 -0.50
C ASP A 424 1.66 22.61 0.76
N PHE A 425 2.73 23.40 0.67
CA PHE A 425 3.67 23.59 1.78
C PHE A 425 3.00 24.12 3.05
N LYS A 426 2.04 25.05 2.89
CA LYS A 426 1.30 25.66 3.99
C LYS A 426 0.49 24.65 4.80
N ASP A 427 0.00 23.60 4.16
CA ASP A 427 -0.83 22.59 4.81
C ASP A 427 0.01 21.54 5.57
N GLY A 428 1.34 21.53 5.37
CA GLY A 428 2.25 20.57 6.00
C GLY A 428 3.27 21.17 6.96
N VAL A 429 3.08 22.42 7.39
CA VAL A 429 3.99 23.07 8.35
C VAL A 429 4.07 22.35 9.70
N ASP A 430 2.99 21.67 10.11
CA ASP A 430 2.99 20.83 11.32
C ASP A 430 3.92 19.61 11.19
N PHE A 431 3.98 19.00 10.00
CA PHE A 431 4.94 17.93 9.72
C PHE A 431 6.37 18.43 9.79
N VAL A 432 6.65 19.66 9.33
CA VAL A 432 7.97 20.27 9.44
C VAL A 432 8.37 20.41 10.90
N ALA A 433 7.53 21.02 11.73
CA ALA A 433 7.80 21.19 13.16
C ALA A 433 8.01 19.86 13.88
N ALA A 434 7.13 18.88 13.65
CA ALA A 434 7.23 17.54 14.24
C ALA A 434 8.36 16.68 13.65
N GLY A 435 8.84 17.02 12.45
CA GLY A 435 9.87 16.32 11.69
C GLY A 435 11.26 16.95 11.77
N LEU A 436 11.45 18.04 12.52
CA LEU A 436 12.76 18.71 12.60
C LEU A 436 13.89 17.75 12.96
N TYR A 437 14.94 17.77 12.14
CA TYR A 437 16.12 16.94 12.29
C TYR A 437 17.34 17.67 11.72
N PHE A 438 18.06 18.38 12.58
CA PHE A 438 19.28 19.07 12.17
C PHE A 438 20.44 18.08 11.96
N PRO A 439 21.28 18.28 10.92
CA PRO A 439 22.47 17.46 10.69
C PRO A 439 23.46 17.59 11.84
N GLY A 440 24.29 16.56 12.03
CA GLY A 440 25.32 16.56 13.08
C GLY A 440 26.39 17.63 12.87
N ASP A 441 26.72 17.93 11.61
CA ASP A 441 27.53 19.09 11.23
C ASP A 441 26.63 20.26 10.78
N PRO A 442 26.54 21.36 11.56
CA PRO A 442 25.75 22.53 11.19
C PRO A 442 26.21 23.24 9.91
N SER A 443 27.45 23.00 9.45
CA SER A 443 27.98 23.62 8.21
C SER A 443 27.19 23.20 6.96
N CYS A 444 26.52 22.05 7.01
CA CYS A 444 25.64 21.56 5.95
C CYS A 444 24.32 22.35 5.84
N ILE A 445 23.99 23.18 6.83
CA ILE A 445 22.77 23.98 6.84
C ILE A 445 22.98 25.25 6.03
N THR A 446 22.29 25.35 4.91
CA THR A 446 22.34 26.50 4.01
C THR A 446 21.42 27.63 4.49
N PRO A 447 21.63 28.88 4.02
CA PRO A 447 20.73 30.00 4.30
C PRO A 447 19.28 29.70 3.92
N SER A 448 19.07 29.08 2.75
CA SER A 448 17.75 28.71 2.23
C SER A 448 17.01 27.73 3.15
N ASN A 449 17.72 26.83 3.84
CA ASN A 449 17.09 25.91 4.78
C ASN A 449 16.50 26.66 5.98
N VAL A 450 17.27 27.59 6.56
CA VAL A 450 16.83 28.39 7.71
C VAL A 450 15.70 29.33 7.34
N LEU A 451 15.78 30.02 6.20
CA LEU A 451 14.71 30.90 5.74
C LEU A 451 13.40 30.14 5.48
N ALA A 452 13.48 28.94 4.90
CA ALA A 452 12.30 28.07 4.73
C ALA A 452 11.71 27.62 6.08
N LEU A 453 12.56 27.30 7.06
CA LEU A 453 12.12 26.96 8.40
C LEU A 453 11.44 28.14 9.11
N LEU A 454 12.00 29.34 8.99
CA LEU A 454 11.41 30.55 9.56
C LEU A 454 10.07 30.90 8.90
N GLU A 455 9.92 30.63 7.59
CA GLU A 455 8.62 30.77 6.93
C GLU A 455 7.60 29.73 7.43
N CYS A 456 8.02 28.49 7.74
CA CYS A 456 7.14 27.51 8.42
C CYS A 456 6.68 28.05 9.78
N PHE A 457 7.61 28.57 10.59
CA PHE A 457 7.28 29.14 11.89
C PHE A 457 6.39 30.37 11.77
N ARG A 458 6.58 31.20 10.75
CA ARG A 458 5.69 32.32 10.45
C ARG A 458 4.26 31.85 10.23
N ILE A 459 4.05 30.80 9.43
CA ILE A 459 2.71 30.23 9.16
C ILE A 459 2.11 29.66 10.45
N LEU A 460 2.87 28.87 11.21
CA LEU A 460 2.40 28.29 12.48
C LEU A 460 2.00 29.36 13.50
N LEU A 461 2.79 30.42 13.61
CA LEU A 461 2.55 31.53 14.54
C LEU A 461 1.47 32.51 14.08
N GLN A 462 0.85 32.32 12.90
CA GLN A 462 -0.36 33.07 12.52
C GLN A 462 -1.56 32.68 13.38
N ASP A 463 -1.63 31.43 13.85
CA ASP A 463 -2.59 31.03 14.85
C ASP A 463 -2.17 31.56 16.23
N ARG A 464 -3.01 32.41 16.83
CA ARG A 464 -2.75 33.02 18.13
C ARG A 464 -2.66 32.02 19.27
N ASN A 465 -3.25 30.84 19.12
CA ASN A 465 -3.23 29.79 20.13
C ASN A 465 -2.06 28.81 19.94
N TYR A 466 -1.30 28.94 18.85
CA TYR A 466 -0.18 28.04 18.60
C TYR A 466 0.97 28.32 19.57
N SER A 467 1.46 27.25 20.18
CA SER A 467 2.70 27.26 20.93
C SER A 467 3.50 26.03 20.57
N PHE A 468 4.82 26.18 20.42
CA PHE A 468 5.68 25.04 20.11
C PHE A 468 5.58 23.99 21.22
N PRO A 469 5.21 22.74 20.90
CA PRO A 469 5.26 21.63 21.86
C PRO A 469 6.68 21.41 22.38
N ASP A 470 6.83 20.86 23.58
CA ASP A 470 8.15 20.62 24.21
C ASP A 470 9.08 19.75 23.35
N SER A 471 8.51 18.80 22.61
CA SER A 471 9.23 17.95 21.65
C SER A 471 9.86 18.76 20.51
N VAL A 472 9.18 19.80 20.05
CA VAL A 472 9.66 20.73 19.01
C VAL A 472 10.70 21.69 19.62
N ARG A 473 10.43 22.24 20.81
CA ARG A 473 11.38 23.14 21.52
C ARG A 473 12.73 22.47 21.73
N THR A 474 12.73 21.22 22.20
CA THR A 474 13.95 20.44 22.42
C THR A 474 14.78 20.28 21.15
N ARG A 475 14.13 20.16 19.98
CA ARG A 475 14.82 20.06 18.68
C ARG A 475 15.37 21.41 18.23
N ILE A 476 14.62 22.50 18.45
CA ILE A 476 15.02 23.88 18.13
C ILE A 476 16.21 24.33 18.98
N SER A 477 16.32 23.91 20.24
CA SER A 477 17.44 24.25 21.14
C SER A 477 18.80 23.65 20.73
N LYS A 478 18.89 22.93 19.61
CA LYS A 478 20.16 22.45 19.07
C LYS A 478 21.00 23.58 18.47
N LYS A 479 22.29 23.33 18.30
CA LYS A 479 23.25 24.25 17.66
C LYS A 479 23.07 24.21 16.13
N TRP A 480 22.36 25.16 15.55
CA TRP A 480 22.11 25.19 14.09
C TRP A 480 22.04 26.60 13.48
N LEU A 481 21.89 27.66 14.29
CA LEU A 481 21.78 29.03 13.78
C LEU A 481 23.18 29.64 13.65
N LYS A 482 23.52 30.15 12.47
CA LYS A 482 24.83 30.74 12.17
C LYS A 482 24.90 32.17 12.73
N THR A 483 25.97 32.46 13.45
CA THR A 483 26.34 33.77 13.95
C THR A 483 27.73 34.14 13.44
N TYR A 484 28.10 35.42 13.60
CA TYR A 484 29.48 35.87 13.36
C TYR A 484 30.49 35.15 14.25
N ASP A 485 30.03 34.52 15.32
CA ASP A 485 30.81 33.74 16.28
C ASP A 485 30.40 32.25 16.29
N GLY A 486 30.44 31.64 15.10
CA GLY A 486 30.16 30.22 14.89
C GLY A 486 28.68 29.86 14.78
N TYR A 487 28.33 28.58 14.95
CA TYR A 487 26.93 28.14 15.03
C TYR A 487 26.51 28.09 16.49
N ARG A 488 25.26 28.47 16.82
CA ARG A 488 24.76 28.49 18.20
C ARG A 488 23.29 28.05 18.28
N PRO A 489 22.85 27.58 19.45
CA PRO A 489 21.42 27.46 19.76
C PRO A 489 20.72 28.82 19.66
N PRO A 490 19.45 28.89 19.21
CA PRO A 490 18.74 30.15 19.06
C PRO A 490 18.68 31.03 20.32
N ASP A 491 18.55 30.43 21.50
CA ASP A 491 18.56 31.12 22.81
C ASP A 491 19.92 31.70 23.20
N GLN A 492 20.97 31.39 22.45
CA GLN A 492 22.31 31.95 22.58
C GLN A 492 22.69 32.90 21.43
N CYS A 493 21.69 33.35 20.64
CA CYS A 493 21.88 34.23 19.51
C CYS A 493 21.23 35.60 19.75
N LEU A 494 21.80 36.62 19.12
CA LEU A 494 21.27 37.98 19.10
C LEU A 494 20.86 38.37 17.68
N LEU A 495 19.75 39.08 17.50
CA LEU A 495 19.40 39.66 16.20
C LEU A 495 19.86 41.11 16.13
N PHE A 496 20.83 41.40 15.26
CA PHE A 496 21.37 42.74 15.08
C PHE A 496 20.35 43.65 14.38
N ASP A 497 20.21 44.88 14.85
CA ASP A 497 19.36 45.93 14.28
C ASP A 497 20.00 47.31 14.49
N SER A 498 19.34 48.38 14.02
CA SER A 498 19.87 49.74 14.16
C SER A 498 20.00 50.20 15.61
N LYS A 499 19.23 49.65 16.56
CA LYS A 499 19.37 49.95 17.99
C LYS A 499 20.66 49.34 18.51
N TRP A 500 20.95 48.10 18.14
CA TRP A 500 22.24 47.46 18.46
C TRP A 500 23.42 48.26 17.89
N GLY A 501 23.32 48.73 16.64
CA GLY A 501 24.37 49.50 15.98
C GLY A 501 24.76 50.82 16.65
N SER A 502 23.92 51.34 17.56
CA SER A 502 24.27 52.52 18.37
C SER A 502 25.23 52.21 19.53
N TYR A 503 25.41 50.92 19.87
CA TYR A 503 26.24 50.47 20.99
C TYR A 503 27.36 49.51 20.56
N LEU A 504 27.04 48.56 19.67
CA LEU A 504 27.89 47.41 19.34
C LEU A 504 28.02 47.23 17.84
N LYS A 505 29.10 46.59 17.41
CA LYS A 505 29.24 46.00 16.07
C LYS A 505 28.69 44.58 16.04
N CYS A 506 28.36 44.07 14.86
CA CYS A 506 27.88 42.70 14.69
C CYS A 506 28.92 41.63 15.08
N THR A 507 30.21 41.98 15.15
CA THR A 507 31.30 41.11 15.61
C THR A 507 31.49 41.14 17.12
N ASP A 508 30.88 42.07 17.84
CA ASP A 508 31.10 42.24 19.29
C ASP A 508 30.33 41.18 20.13
N GLY A 509 29.53 40.32 19.50
CA GLY A 509 28.75 39.29 20.18
C GLY A 509 28.21 38.21 19.24
N PRO A 510 27.40 37.27 19.74
CA PRO A 510 26.86 36.15 18.97
C PRO A 510 25.67 36.58 18.11
N PHE A 511 25.86 37.62 17.29
CA PHE A 511 24.82 38.13 16.40
C PHE A 511 24.62 37.19 15.22
N VAL A 512 23.35 36.93 14.87
CA VAL A 512 22.97 36.18 13.67
C VAL A 512 23.66 36.79 12.45
N ASP A 513 24.30 35.92 11.68
CA ASP A 513 25.17 36.33 10.56
C ASP A 513 24.32 36.79 9.37
N GLU A 514 24.02 38.09 9.33
CA GLU A 514 23.29 38.71 8.22
C GLU A 514 24.05 38.60 6.90
N GLY A 515 25.39 38.56 6.92
CA GLY A 515 26.20 38.36 5.71
C GLY A 515 25.97 36.98 5.09
N PHE A 516 25.77 35.96 5.93
CA PHE A 516 25.44 34.60 5.51
C PHE A 516 23.98 34.44 5.10
N TYR A 517 23.03 34.96 5.87
CA TYR A 517 21.60 34.78 5.62
C TYR A 517 20.98 35.78 4.64
N GLY A 518 21.65 36.91 4.40
CA GLY A 518 21.10 38.07 3.72
C GLY A 518 20.14 38.88 4.60
N SER A 519 19.84 40.11 4.18
CA SER A 519 19.01 41.06 4.95
C SER A 519 17.59 40.58 5.24
N ASN A 520 17.08 39.62 4.46
CA ASN A 520 15.78 39.00 4.66
C ASN A 520 15.61 38.35 6.05
N ILE A 521 16.71 37.94 6.70
CA ILE A 521 16.66 37.33 8.04
C ILE A 521 16.01 38.26 9.08
N THR A 522 16.23 39.57 8.95
CA THR A 522 15.68 40.58 9.87
C THR A 522 14.16 40.70 9.78
N SER A 523 13.56 40.34 8.64
CA SER A 523 12.10 40.29 8.47
C SER A 523 11.43 39.22 9.34
N TYR A 524 12.18 38.22 9.79
CA TYR A 524 11.70 37.13 10.66
C TYR A 524 11.88 37.43 12.16
N ARG A 525 11.90 38.72 12.56
CA ARG A 525 12.13 39.13 13.95
C ARG A 525 11.18 38.46 14.95
N LYS A 526 9.91 38.26 14.59
CA LYS A 526 8.90 37.67 15.50
C LYS A 526 9.15 36.18 15.69
N GLU A 527 9.48 35.49 14.59
CA GLU A 527 9.74 34.06 14.52
C GLU A 527 11.04 33.74 15.26
N LEU A 528 12.10 34.52 15.03
CA LEU A 528 13.38 34.43 15.74
C LEU A 528 13.19 34.64 17.24
N LYS A 529 12.41 35.65 17.65
CA LYS A 529 12.05 35.86 19.06
C LYS A 529 11.31 34.66 19.66
N ALA A 530 10.37 34.08 18.91
CA ALA A 530 9.55 32.94 19.38
C ALA A 530 10.38 31.66 19.62
N ILE A 531 11.49 31.49 18.89
CA ILE A 531 12.41 30.36 19.05
C ILE A 531 13.55 30.62 20.05
N GLY A 532 13.62 31.82 20.66
CA GLY A 532 14.56 32.14 21.72
C GLY A 532 15.62 33.19 21.39
N VAL A 533 15.74 33.63 20.13
CA VAL A 533 16.72 34.65 19.75
C VAL A 533 16.42 35.96 20.46
N VAL A 534 17.44 36.55 21.07
CA VAL A 534 17.32 37.82 21.77
C VAL A 534 17.30 38.95 20.75
N VAL A 535 16.13 39.57 20.59
CA VAL A 535 15.91 40.66 19.63
C VAL A 535 15.83 42.04 20.28
N ASP A 536 15.69 42.10 21.61
CA ASP A 536 15.51 43.34 22.36
C ASP A 536 16.84 43.73 23.01
N VAL A 537 17.32 44.93 22.70
CA VAL A 537 18.67 45.42 23.06
C VAL A 537 18.98 45.33 24.55
N GLY A 538 18.01 45.57 25.44
CA GLY A 538 18.23 45.49 26.89
C GLY A 538 18.32 44.07 27.46
N ASN A 539 17.87 43.05 26.71
CA ASN A 539 17.85 41.67 27.19
C ASN A 539 19.12 40.89 26.79
N GLY A 540 20.02 41.47 26.00
CA GLY A 540 21.21 40.76 25.52
C GLY A 540 22.45 40.89 26.39
N CYS A 541 22.43 41.68 27.46
CA CYS A 541 23.57 41.83 28.36
C CYS A 541 24.16 40.50 28.84
N PRO A 542 23.37 39.47 29.25
CA PRO A 542 23.94 38.18 29.64
C PRO A 542 24.73 37.49 28.52
N LEU A 543 24.23 37.53 27.27
CA LEU A 543 24.90 36.90 26.13
C LEU A 543 26.15 37.68 25.72
N ILE A 544 26.08 39.01 25.68
CA ILE A 544 27.22 39.87 25.36
C ILE A 544 28.31 39.73 26.43
N ALA A 545 27.96 39.78 27.72
CA ALA A 545 28.92 39.61 28.81
C ALA A 545 29.59 38.23 28.76
N SER A 546 28.86 37.16 28.38
CA SER A 546 29.45 35.82 28.22
C SER A 546 30.51 35.73 27.11
N GLN A 547 30.53 36.69 26.17
CA GLN A 547 31.51 36.75 25.10
C GLN A 547 32.73 37.62 25.44
N LEU A 548 32.70 38.34 26.55
CA LEU A 548 33.71 39.33 26.91
C LEU A 548 35.13 38.72 26.91
N ASP A 549 35.29 37.54 27.53
CA ASP A 549 36.57 36.83 27.65
C ASP A 549 37.17 36.34 26.32
N PHE A 550 36.39 36.32 25.24
CA PHE A 550 36.84 35.89 23.91
C PHE A 550 37.32 37.06 23.04
N HIS A 551 37.12 38.31 23.47
CA HIS A 551 37.60 39.49 22.77
C HIS A 551 39.04 39.81 23.18
N LEU A 552 39.91 39.99 22.18
CA LEU A 552 41.31 40.37 22.38
C LEU A 552 41.54 41.87 22.13
N GLU A 553 40.70 42.49 21.29
CA GLU A 553 40.86 43.89 20.93
C GLU A 553 40.31 44.83 22.02
N PHE A 554 41.17 45.71 22.55
CA PHE A 554 40.79 46.68 23.57
C PHE A 554 39.59 47.55 23.17
N SER A 555 39.52 47.98 21.90
CA SER A 555 38.41 48.81 21.41
C SER A 555 37.05 48.09 21.47
N SER A 556 37.06 46.77 21.26
CA SER A 556 35.87 45.92 21.28
C SER A 556 35.41 45.69 22.72
N VAL A 557 36.34 45.40 23.62
CA VAL A 557 36.08 45.28 25.07
C VAL A 557 35.48 46.58 25.64
N VAL A 558 36.03 47.75 25.28
CA VAL A 558 35.51 49.05 25.71
C VAL A 558 34.09 49.30 25.19
N ARG A 559 33.79 48.99 23.93
CA ARG A 559 32.41 49.09 23.39
C ARG A 559 31.45 48.22 24.18
N ILE A 560 31.84 46.98 24.49
CA ILE A 560 31.03 46.05 25.26
C ILE A 560 30.78 46.59 26.67
N TYR A 561 31.80 47.08 27.39
CA TYR A 561 31.59 47.68 28.70
C TYR A 561 30.65 48.89 28.65
N ASN A 562 30.78 49.76 27.66
CA ASN A 562 29.87 50.88 27.49
C ASN A 562 28.43 50.43 27.26
N TYR A 563 28.22 49.37 26.48
CA TYR A 563 26.91 48.75 26.32
C TYR A 563 26.38 48.18 27.65
N LEU A 564 27.17 47.39 28.38
CA LEU A 564 26.76 46.81 29.66
C LEU A 564 26.43 47.90 30.70
N MET A 565 27.23 48.97 30.73
CA MET A 565 26.99 50.16 31.55
C MET A 565 25.67 50.85 31.18
N ALA A 566 25.38 51.05 29.89
CA ALA A 566 24.16 51.72 29.43
C ALA A 566 22.87 50.99 29.87
N PHE A 567 22.95 49.69 30.12
CA PHE A 567 21.84 48.87 30.59
C PHE A 567 21.92 48.47 32.07
N ASN A 568 22.83 49.08 32.84
CA ASN A 568 23.06 48.80 34.26
C ASN A 568 23.25 47.30 34.56
N TRP A 569 23.99 46.61 33.69
CA TRP A 569 24.24 45.18 33.86
C TRP A 569 25.25 44.94 34.99
N GLU A 570 24.99 43.92 35.81
CA GLU A 570 25.87 43.49 36.90
C GLU A 570 26.25 42.01 36.73
N PRO A 571 27.52 41.63 36.98
CA PRO A 571 27.96 40.25 36.97
C PRO A 571 27.21 39.38 37.99
N ASN A 572 26.73 38.23 37.54
CA ASN A 572 25.95 37.30 38.37
C ASN A 572 26.80 36.38 39.26
N CYS A 573 28.12 36.28 39.02
CA CYS A 573 29.05 35.48 39.82
C CYS A 573 30.45 36.09 39.83
N GLU A 574 31.28 35.70 40.80
CA GLU A 574 32.65 36.19 40.95
C GLU A 574 33.54 35.87 39.73
N ALA A 575 33.34 34.73 39.07
CA ALA A 575 34.11 34.37 37.87
C ALA A 575 33.82 35.29 36.67
N ALA A 576 32.62 35.86 36.59
CA ALA A 576 32.24 36.83 35.58
C ALA A 576 32.75 38.25 35.90
N LYS A 577 33.25 38.48 37.12
CA LYS A 577 33.88 39.74 37.50
C LYS A 577 35.36 39.68 37.12
N ARG A 578 35.66 39.81 35.83
CA ARG A 578 37.04 40.01 35.36
C ARG A 578 37.11 41.33 34.60
N ILE A 579 38.24 42.00 34.73
CA ILE A 579 38.48 43.29 34.09
C ILE A 579 39.69 43.14 33.17
N TRP A 580 39.58 43.67 31.97
CA TRP A 580 40.64 43.60 30.98
C TRP A 580 41.64 44.73 31.20
N ILE A 581 42.94 44.44 31.16
CA ILE A 581 43.99 45.43 31.27
C ILE A 581 44.85 45.37 30.00
N PRO A 582 44.91 46.45 29.20
CA PRO A 582 45.71 46.45 27.98
C PRO A 582 47.20 46.62 28.31
N ASN A 583 48.06 45.83 27.66
CA ASN A 583 49.52 45.83 27.89
C ASN A 583 50.31 46.60 26.82
N GLY A 584 49.66 47.51 26.08
CA GLY A 584 50.31 48.40 25.10
C GLY A 584 50.58 47.78 23.71
N SER A 585 50.48 46.46 23.56
CA SER A 585 50.24 45.77 22.27
C SER A 585 48.74 45.50 22.09
N GLU A 586 48.34 44.83 21.00
CA GLU A 586 46.97 44.29 20.85
C GLU A 586 46.64 43.18 21.89
N ASP A 587 47.54 42.94 22.86
CA ASP A 587 47.35 41.97 23.94
C ASP A 587 47.04 42.67 25.28
N GLY A 588 46.44 41.90 26.17
CA GLY A 588 46.12 42.31 27.53
C GLY A 588 45.88 41.11 28.44
N GLU A 589 45.55 41.40 29.69
CA GLU A 589 45.30 40.39 30.71
C GLU A 589 43.94 40.61 31.40
N TRP A 590 43.29 39.51 31.72
CA TRP A 590 42.04 39.49 32.48
C TRP A 590 42.33 39.30 33.97
N VAL A 591 42.20 40.37 34.75
CA VAL A 591 42.50 40.41 36.19
C VAL A 591 41.24 40.42 37.03
N SER A 592 41.35 40.04 38.30
CA SER A 592 40.24 40.15 39.25
C SER A 592 40.04 41.60 39.73
N PRO A 593 38.80 42.01 40.08
CA PRO A 593 38.52 43.33 40.64
C PRO A 593 39.31 43.65 41.91
N GLY A 594 39.71 42.62 42.66
CA GLY A 594 40.53 42.78 43.87
C GLY A 594 41.96 43.23 43.59
N GLU A 595 42.47 42.95 42.40
CA GLU A 595 43.79 43.40 41.91
C GLU A 595 43.71 44.79 41.26
N CYS A 596 42.51 45.38 41.17
CA CYS A 596 42.27 46.66 40.53
C CYS A 596 41.97 47.76 41.56
N VAL A 597 42.36 48.98 41.20
CA VAL A 597 41.94 50.21 41.87
C VAL A 597 41.59 51.27 40.83
N LEU A 598 40.57 52.08 41.09
CA LEU A 598 40.19 53.12 40.13
C LEU A 598 41.29 54.18 40.02
N ARG A 599 41.81 54.66 41.14
CA ARG A 599 42.81 55.74 41.19
C ARG A 599 43.90 55.48 42.22
N ASP A 600 45.15 55.71 41.82
CA ASP A 600 46.32 55.77 42.71
C ASP A 600 46.94 57.17 42.61
N LYS A 601 46.48 58.08 43.47
CA LYS A 601 46.91 59.49 43.45
C LYS A 601 48.38 59.67 43.79
N ASP A 602 48.95 58.75 44.57
CA ASP A 602 50.31 58.84 45.08
C ASP A 602 51.29 58.05 44.19
N GLY A 603 50.79 57.18 43.32
CA GLY A 603 51.57 56.40 42.35
C GLY A 603 52.39 55.26 43.00
N LEU A 604 52.06 54.89 44.24
CA LEU A 604 52.79 53.90 45.03
C LEU A 604 52.51 52.45 44.64
N PHE A 605 51.34 52.18 44.06
CA PHE A 605 50.83 50.82 43.83
C PHE A 605 50.95 50.37 42.39
N SER A 606 51.55 51.19 41.53
CA SER A 606 51.66 50.90 40.10
C SER A 606 52.33 49.57 39.73
N SER A 607 53.07 48.95 40.66
CA SER A 607 53.70 47.63 40.52
C SER A 607 52.93 46.47 41.15
N GLN A 608 51.89 46.74 41.95
CA GLN A 608 51.12 45.73 42.71
C GLN A 608 49.64 45.69 42.35
N LEU A 609 49.06 46.83 41.95
CA LEU A 609 47.64 46.98 41.61
C LEU A 609 47.48 47.61 40.23
N GLN A 610 46.46 47.16 39.51
CA GLN A 610 46.10 47.69 38.21
C GLN A 610 45.26 48.97 38.37
N VAL A 611 45.79 50.10 37.92
CA VAL A 611 45.15 51.43 38.07
C VAL A 611 44.28 51.73 36.86
N LEU A 612 42.96 51.57 37.00
CA LEU A 612 42.03 51.63 35.87
C LEU A 612 41.93 53.01 35.21
N GLU A 613 42.15 54.11 35.95
CA GLU A 613 42.16 55.48 35.40
C GLU A 613 43.22 55.68 34.31
N LYS A 614 44.25 54.83 34.24
CA LYS A 614 45.25 54.86 33.17
C LYS A 614 44.73 54.33 31.83
N HIS A 615 43.68 53.51 31.86
CA HIS A 615 43.22 52.74 30.71
C HIS A 615 41.79 53.10 30.29
N TYR A 616 40.93 53.49 31.24
CA TYR A 616 39.51 53.68 31.02
C TYR A 616 39.04 55.10 31.33
N GLU A 617 38.03 55.54 30.57
CA GLU A 617 37.39 56.83 30.80
C GLU A 617 36.58 56.87 32.10
N GLN A 618 36.36 58.09 32.61
CA GLN A 618 35.72 58.33 33.90
C GLN A 618 34.34 57.65 34.06
N GLN A 619 33.56 57.54 32.98
CA GLN A 619 32.24 56.89 33.03
C GLN A 619 32.36 55.39 33.33
N LEU A 620 33.30 54.70 32.67
CA LEU A 620 33.58 53.29 32.90
C LEU A 620 34.17 53.04 34.29
N LEU A 621 34.94 53.98 34.85
CA LEU A 621 35.41 53.87 36.24
C LEU A 621 34.24 53.83 37.24
N VAL A 622 33.18 54.63 37.00
CA VAL A 622 31.97 54.59 37.81
C VAL A 622 31.29 53.22 37.69
N PHE A 623 31.21 52.68 36.47
CA PHE A 623 30.66 51.35 36.22
C PHE A 623 31.44 50.24 36.92
N PHE A 624 32.77 50.24 36.86
CA PHE A 624 33.59 49.26 37.57
C PHE A 624 33.44 49.36 39.09
N SER A 625 33.25 50.57 39.63
CA SER A 625 32.92 50.77 41.05
C SER A 625 31.56 50.17 41.42
N SER A 626 30.54 50.45 40.62
CA SER A 626 29.16 50.03 40.94
C SER A 626 28.93 48.54 40.70
N ALA A 627 29.28 48.04 39.52
CA ALA A 627 28.94 46.68 39.08
C ALA A 627 29.98 45.63 39.49
N PHE A 628 31.27 45.99 39.48
CA PHE A 628 32.37 45.06 39.81
C PHE A 628 32.91 45.26 41.23
N HIS A 629 32.44 46.29 41.95
CA HIS A 629 32.87 46.66 43.30
C HIS A 629 34.38 46.94 43.40
N VAL A 630 34.98 47.48 42.34
CA VAL A 630 36.40 47.88 42.34
C VAL A 630 36.60 49.03 43.33
N LYS A 631 37.64 48.94 44.15
CA LYS A 631 37.98 49.96 45.15
C LYS A 631 38.31 51.30 44.47
N HIS A 632 37.79 52.41 45.01
CA HIS A 632 38.08 53.76 44.50
C HIS A 632 39.56 54.16 44.64
N THR A 633 40.16 53.85 45.80
CA THR A 633 41.56 54.13 46.15
C THR A 633 42.10 52.97 46.98
N PRO A 634 43.43 52.78 47.06
CA PRO A 634 44.00 51.73 47.89
C PRO A 634 43.58 51.91 49.37
N SER A 635 43.25 50.80 50.02
CA SER A 635 42.85 50.73 51.42
C SER A 635 44.06 50.66 52.35
N VAL A 636 43.82 50.80 53.66
CA VAL A 636 44.88 50.66 54.67
C VAL A 636 45.53 49.27 54.60
N ASP A 637 44.75 48.22 54.34
CA ASP A 637 45.26 46.86 54.21
C ASP A 637 46.19 46.73 52.98
N ASP A 638 45.83 47.37 51.86
CA ASP A 638 46.69 47.40 50.66
C ASP A 638 48.03 48.12 50.97
N TYR A 639 48.01 49.23 51.72
CA TYR A 639 49.22 49.90 52.20
C TYR A 639 50.05 49.02 53.15
N CYS A 640 49.43 48.21 54.00
CA CYS A 640 50.14 47.26 54.85
C CYS A 640 50.86 46.18 54.03
N GLU A 641 50.21 45.63 53.01
CA GLU A 641 50.82 44.66 52.09
C GLU A 641 51.96 45.29 51.27
N LEU A 642 51.78 46.52 50.78
CA LEU A 642 52.85 47.28 50.13
C LEU A 642 54.09 47.40 51.04
N TRP A 643 53.88 47.73 52.32
CA TRP A 643 54.96 47.85 53.28
C TRP A 643 55.67 46.52 53.53
N LYS A 644 54.93 45.40 53.66
CA LYS A 644 55.52 44.05 53.80
C LYS A 644 56.37 43.68 52.58
N VAL A 645 55.95 44.05 51.37
CA VAL A 645 56.76 43.85 50.16
C VAL A 645 58.06 44.65 50.25
N TRP A 646 58.03 45.90 50.71
CA TRP A 646 59.25 46.68 50.94
C TRP A 646 60.15 46.03 52.01
N GLU A 647 59.59 45.58 53.12
CA GLU A 647 60.32 44.88 54.21
C GLU A 647 61.02 43.60 53.73
N GLY A 648 60.37 42.84 52.85
CA GLY A 648 60.89 41.59 52.29
C GLY A 648 61.88 41.79 51.15
N SER A 649 61.82 42.91 50.43
CA SER A 649 62.66 43.17 49.26
C SER A 649 64.14 43.43 49.59
N GLY A 650 64.43 43.91 50.82
CA GLY A 650 65.78 44.31 51.24
C GLY A 650 66.38 45.51 50.49
N ASN A 651 65.62 46.14 49.59
CA ASN A 651 66.06 47.30 48.80
C ASN A 651 65.94 48.61 49.58
N GLN A 652 66.74 49.61 49.20
CA GLN A 652 66.60 50.97 49.73
C GLN A 652 65.32 51.62 49.20
N LEU A 653 64.48 52.11 50.10
CA LEU A 653 63.25 52.84 49.79
C LEU A 653 63.59 54.30 49.43
N SER A 654 62.95 54.86 48.41
CA SER A 654 63.16 56.26 48.06
C SER A 654 62.56 57.20 49.13
N HIS A 655 63.18 58.37 49.34
CA HIS A 655 62.61 59.39 50.22
C HIS A 655 61.21 59.83 49.79
N ALA A 656 60.96 59.88 48.47
CA ALA A 656 59.67 60.27 47.92
C ALA A 656 58.56 59.25 48.23
N ASP A 657 58.83 57.95 48.08
CA ASP A 657 57.83 56.89 48.29
C ASP A 657 57.54 56.69 49.77
N CYS A 658 58.56 56.77 50.63
CA CYS A 658 58.37 56.78 52.07
C CYS A 658 57.54 57.99 52.52
N CYS A 659 57.81 59.20 51.97
CA CYS A 659 57.00 60.38 52.25
C CYS A 659 55.52 60.14 51.88
N LYS A 660 55.24 59.65 50.68
CA LYS A 660 53.86 59.38 50.21
C LYS A 660 53.13 58.40 51.12
N PHE A 661 53.79 57.32 51.54
CA PHE A 661 53.24 56.34 52.48
C PHE A 661 52.78 56.99 53.77
N TRP A 662 53.68 57.71 54.45
CA TRP A 662 53.35 58.34 55.73
C TRP A 662 52.34 59.49 55.61
N VAL A 663 52.32 60.19 54.47
CA VAL A 663 51.27 61.19 54.17
C VAL A 663 49.91 60.52 54.10
N TYR A 664 49.79 59.35 53.48
CA TYR A 664 48.54 58.58 53.47
C TYR A 664 48.15 58.14 54.87
N VAL A 665 49.08 57.51 55.62
CA VAL A 665 48.83 57.04 56.99
C VAL A 665 48.33 58.18 57.88
N LEU A 666 48.93 59.37 57.79
CA LEU A 666 48.49 60.54 58.54
C LEU A 666 47.06 60.98 58.19
N LYS A 667 46.71 61.01 56.89
CA LYS A 667 45.36 61.40 56.44
C LYS A 667 44.28 60.44 56.93
N HIS A 668 44.62 59.17 57.08
CA HIS A 668 43.69 58.10 57.45
C HIS A 668 43.88 57.60 58.89
N TRP A 669 44.58 58.37 59.73
CA TRP A 669 44.90 57.98 61.10
C TRP A 669 43.66 57.94 62.00
N ASN A 670 43.33 56.76 62.53
CA ASN A 670 42.28 56.53 63.52
C ASN A 670 42.60 55.26 64.33
N ALA A 671 41.80 54.95 65.36
CA ALA A 671 42.06 53.79 66.24
C ALA A 671 42.07 52.44 65.51
N LYS A 672 41.38 52.29 64.37
CA LYS A 672 41.42 51.08 63.54
C LYS A 672 42.72 51.02 62.75
N THR A 673 43.07 52.10 62.03
CA THR A 673 44.32 52.22 61.26
C THR A 673 45.56 52.02 62.14
N GLU A 674 45.54 52.57 63.35
CA GLU A 674 46.61 52.41 64.35
C GLU A 674 46.84 50.93 64.70
N ARG A 675 45.78 50.19 65.03
CA ARG A 675 45.87 48.75 65.34
C ARG A 675 46.36 47.95 64.13
N THR A 676 45.73 48.16 62.96
CA THR A 676 46.08 47.45 61.73
C THR A 676 47.55 47.64 61.35
N LEU A 677 48.07 48.87 61.41
CA LEU A 677 49.47 49.13 61.09
C LEU A 677 50.43 48.67 62.19
N ALA A 678 50.09 48.82 63.48
CA ALA A 678 50.95 48.35 64.56
C ALA A 678 51.13 46.82 64.54
N ASP A 679 50.08 46.09 64.16
CA ASP A 679 50.10 44.64 63.97
C ASP A 679 50.85 44.24 62.70
N SER A 680 50.73 45.01 61.62
CA SER A 680 51.27 44.65 60.30
C SER A 680 52.73 45.06 60.07
N LEU A 681 53.16 46.20 60.61
CA LEU A 681 54.51 46.74 60.39
C LEU A 681 55.49 46.12 61.40
N VAL A 682 56.52 45.45 60.88
CA VAL A 682 57.59 44.81 61.68
C VAL A 682 58.85 45.65 61.68
N LYS A 683 59.08 46.43 60.63
CA LYS A 683 60.25 47.30 60.46
C LYS A 683 59.84 48.75 60.26
N LEU A 684 60.67 49.67 60.75
CA LEU A 684 60.49 51.10 60.63
C LEU A 684 61.55 51.71 59.70
N PRO A 685 61.24 52.82 59.03
CA PRO A 685 62.20 53.49 58.17
C PRO A 685 63.28 54.17 59.00
N VAL A 686 64.54 53.99 58.62
CA VAL A 686 65.72 54.63 59.21
C VAL A 686 66.50 55.34 58.11
N GLY A 687 67.02 56.54 58.43
CA GLY A 687 67.76 57.35 57.45
C GLY A 687 69.19 56.83 57.29
N SER A 688 69.60 56.49 56.07
CA SER A 688 70.98 56.11 55.73
C SER A 688 71.83 57.34 55.41
N ASP A 689 73.16 57.18 55.41
CA ASP A 689 74.11 58.19 54.92
C ASP A 689 74.16 58.25 53.38
N SER A 690 73.59 57.25 52.70
CA SER A 690 73.27 57.26 51.27
C SER A 690 71.88 57.85 51.03
N ASP A 691 71.59 58.37 49.83
CA ASP A 691 70.31 58.99 49.39
C ASP A 691 69.03 58.08 49.48
N GLY A 692 69.07 56.99 50.24
CA GLY A 692 67.98 56.00 50.39
C GLY A 692 67.63 55.70 51.85
N ILE A 693 66.42 55.20 52.07
CA ILE A 693 65.87 54.82 53.37
C ILE A 693 65.99 53.31 53.54
N LEU A 694 66.44 52.86 54.71
CA LEU A 694 66.47 51.43 55.06
C LEU A 694 65.30 51.10 56.00
N LEU A 695 64.86 49.85 56.00
CA LEU A 695 63.84 49.35 56.92
C LEU A 695 64.51 48.45 57.97
N SER A 696 64.46 48.86 59.24
CA SER A 696 65.08 48.14 60.37
C SER A 696 64.04 47.64 61.35
N ASP A 697 64.31 46.51 62.00
CA ASP A 697 63.40 45.92 62.97
C ASP A 697 63.02 46.91 64.06
N LYS A 698 61.72 47.02 64.31
CA LYS A 698 61.13 48.02 65.20
C LYS A 698 61.64 47.98 66.65
N GLN A 699 62.26 46.88 67.06
CA GLN A 699 62.92 46.73 68.37
C GLN A 699 64.30 47.40 68.43
N ASP A 700 64.93 47.62 67.28
CA ASP A 700 66.31 48.09 67.12
C ASP A 700 66.39 49.56 66.66
N VAL A 701 65.24 50.24 66.57
CA VAL A 701 65.14 51.63 66.12
C VAL A 701 64.76 52.56 67.26
N PHE A 702 65.44 53.71 67.34
CA PHE A 702 65.28 54.72 68.38
C PHE A 702 64.63 56.00 67.83
N ILE A 703 63.84 56.66 68.69
CA ILE A 703 63.32 58.01 68.44
C ILE A 703 64.27 58.99 69.15
N ALA A 704 65.01 59.78 68.37
CA ALA A 704 65.85 60.84 68.92
C ALA A 704 65.01 61.99 69.49
N ASP A 705 65.13 62.22 70.79
CA ASP A 705 64.60 63.37 71.53
C ASP A 705 65.62 64.52 71.64
N ASP A 706 66.92 64.21 71.53
CA ASP A 706 68.03 65.17 71.45
C ASP A 706 68.77 65.08 70.10
N LEU A 707 68.82 66.20 69.37
CA LEU A 707 69.44 66.28 68.03
C LEU A 707 70.98 66.24 68.06
N GLN A 708 71.62 66.69 69.14
CA GLN A 708 73.09 66.64 69.29
C GLN A 708 73.55 65.22 69.57
N LEU A 709 72.83 64.50 70.43
CA LEU A 709 73.06 63.07 70.68
C LEU A 709 72.82 62.26 69.40
N LYS A 710 71.76 62.58 68.64
CA LYS A 710 71.52 61.94 67.34
C LYS A 710 72.75 62.06 66.42
N ASP A 711 73.28 63.26 66.24
CA ASP A 711 74.43 63.52 65.37
C ASP A 711 75.71 62.79 65.85
N LEU A 712 75.97 62.76 67.16
CA LEU A 712 77.10 62.03 67.76
C LEU A 712 77.00 60.51 67.53
N PHE A 713 75.81 59.93 67.73
CA PHE A 713 75.58 58.49 67.51
C PHE A 713 75.62 58.10 66.04
N GLN A 714 75.07 58.93 65.15
CA GLN A 714 75.15 58.69 63.71
C GLN A 714 76.60 58.69 63.20
N ARG A 715 77.46 59.59 63.71
CA ARG A 715 78.91 59.60 63.36
C ARG A 715 79.69 58.39 63.87
N SER A 716 79.17 57.69 64.88
CA SER A 716 79.88 56.61 65.58
C SER A 716 79.37 55.21 65.21
N SER A 717 78.18 55.11 64.61
CA SER A 717 77.52 53.85 64.25
C SER A 717 77.62 53.59 62.75
N SER A 718 77.96 52.38 62.35
CA SER A 718 77.94 51.96 60.94
C SER A 718 76.53 51.59 60.44
N GLN A 719 75.53 51.51 61.34
CA GLN A 719 74.14 51.22 60.99
C GLN A 719 73.21 52.37 61.44
N PRO A 720 72.21 52.72 60.62
CA PRO A 720 71.25 53.75 60.98
C PRO A 720 70.25 53.22 62.02
N ILE A 721 70.36 53.74 63.24
CA ILE A 721 69.57 53.31 64.41
C ILE A 721 68.41 54.25 64.76
N PHE A 722 68.25 55.37 64.06
CA PHE A 722 67.20 56.35 64.35
C PHE A 722 66.10 56.35 63.29
N VAL A 723 64.84 56.48 63.72
CA VAL A 723 63.71 56.62 62.78
C VAL A 723 63.95 57.77 61.80
N TRP A 724 63.57 57.53 60.56
CA TRP A 724 63.64 58.49 59.47
C TRP A 724 62.58 59.59 59.65
N TYR A 725 62.97 60.80 59.27
CA TYR A 725 62.10 61.96 59.14
C TYR A 725 62.36 62.64 57.79
N PRO A 726 61.35 63.26 57.17
CA PRO A 726 61.56 64.04 55.95
C PRO A 726 62.55 65.18 56.19
N GLU A 727 63.48 65.39 55.25
CA GLU A 727 64.56 66.38 55.35
C GLU A 727 64.05 67.82 55.51
N ARG A 728 62.88 68.10 54.90
CA ARG A 728 62.15 69.35 55.06
C ARG A 728 60.85 69.06 55.79
N ASN A 729 60.47 69.94 56.72
CA ASN A 729 59.18 69.82 57.40
C ASN A 729 58.07 70.13 56.38
N LEU A 730 57.49 69.09 55.79
CA LEU A 730 56.42 69.20 54.80
C LEU A 730 55.10 69.51 55.52
N PRO A 731 54.30 70.49 55.08
CA PRO A 731 52.98 70.76 55.66
C PRO A 731 52.04 69.54 55.65
N SER A 732 52.19 68.67 54.64
CA SER A 732 51.45 67.41 54.48
C SER A 732 51.96 66.28 55.38
N LEU A 733 53.18 66.39 55.93
CA LEU A 733 53.82 65.41 56.80
C LEU A 733 54.52 66.10 57.98
N PRO A 734 53.79 66.74 58.92
CA PRO A 734 54.42 67.45 60.03
C PRO A 734 55.21 66.51 60.92
N ARG A 735 56.47 66.85 61.21
CA ARG A 735 57.37 66.03 62.05
C ARG A 735 56.78 65.67 63.41
N THR A 736 56.01 66.58 64.01
CA THR A 736 55.35 66.38 65.32
C THR A 736 54.26 65.30 65.27
N LYS A 737 53.53 65.22 64.16
CA LYS A 737 52.47 64.22 63.95
C LYS A 737 53.05 62.85 63.62
N LEU A 738 54.09 62.79 62.81
CA LEU A 738 54.81 61.55 62.53
C LEU A 738 55.47 60.97 63.79
N LEU A 739 56.03 61.83 64.65
CA LEU A 739 56.53 61.44 65.98
C LEU A 739 55.43 60.85 66.87
N GLU A 740 54.22 61.42 66.86
CA GLU A 740 53.07 60.88 67.60
C GLU A 740 52.68 59.49 67.09
N ILE A 741 52.70 59.28 65.77
CA ILE A 741 52.44 57.99 65.14
C ILE A 741 53.48 56.94 65.56
N TYR A 742 54.78 57.24 65.43
CA TYR A 742 55.84 56.30 65.84
C TYR A 742 55.73 55.94 67.33
N ARG A 743 55.36 56.90 68.19
CA ARG A 743 55.09 56.64 69.62
C ARG A 743 53.92 55.69 69.85
N LYS A 744 52.79 55.90 69.15
CA LYS A 744 51.58 55.09 69.30
C LYS A 744 51.71 53.69 68.70
N MET A 745 52.48 53.55 67.63
CA MET A 745 52.81 52.27 67.03
C MET A 745 53.65 51.38 67.94
N GLY A 746 54.20 51.90 69.05
CA GLY A 746 54.73 51.10 70.15
C GLY A 746 56.21 50.72 70.02
N PHE A 747 57.02 51.49 69.29
CA PHE A 747 58.40 51.10 68.97
C PHE A 747 59.37 52.27 69.13
N ALA A 748 60.03 52.31 70.29
CA ALA A 748 61.38 52.82 70.57
C ALA A 748 61.52 53.14 72.06
N LEU A 749 62.52 52.56 72.73
CA LEU A 749 63.02 53.12 73.99
C LEU A 749 63.56 54.53 73.68
N TYR A 750 63.18 55.52 74.48
CA TYR A 750 63.92 56.78 74.46
C TYR A 750 65.35 56.48 74.86
N LEU A 751 66.31 56.95 74.07
CA LEU A 751 67.71 56.96 74.47
C LEU A 751 67.89 58.09 75.50
N ASN A 752 67.24 57.95 76.68
CA ASN A 752 67.37 58.80 77.85
C ASN A 752 68.76 58.59 78.49
N LEU A 753 69.82 58.67 77.72
CA LEU A 753 71.16 58.86 78.27
C LEU A 753 71.25 60.34 78.64
N TRP A 754 71.24 60.62 79.95
CA TRP A 754 71.35 61.93 80.62
C TRP A 754 70.06 62.59 81.16
N ARG A 755 69.28 61.85 81.94
CA ARG A 755 68.77 62.42 83.22
C ARG A 755 69.52 61.78 84.37
N GLY A 756 70.69 62.35 84.67
CA GLY A 756 71.48 61.98 85.84
C GLY A 756 70.62 62.07 87.11
N LYS A 757 70.61 60.97 87.87
CA LYS A 757 70.19 60.96 89.28
C LYS A 757 70.97 62.06 90.02
N LYS A 758 70.29 63.15 90.38
CA LYS A 758 70.71 63.97 91.51
C LYS A 758 70.46 63.14 92.78
N HIS A 759 71.52 62.61 93.38
CA HIS A 759 71.52 62.31 94.81
C HIS A 759 71.83 63.61 95.56
N PRO A 760 71.02 64.01 96.56
CA PRO A 760 71.48 64.89 97.61
C PRO A 760 71.60 64.11 98.93
N TRP A 761 72.57 64.52 99.75
CA TRP A 761 72.37 64.51 101.19
C TRP A 761 71.30 65.54 101.54
#